data_AF-A0A7X9DRW3-F1
#
_entry.id   AF-A0A7X9DRW3-F1
#
_cell.length_a   1.000
_cell.length_b   1.000
_cell.length_c   1.000
_cell.angle_alpha   90.00
_cell.angle_beta   90.00
_cell.angle_gamma   90.00
#
_symmetry.space_group_name_H-M   'P 1'
#
loop_
_entity.id
_entity.type
_entity.pdbx_description
1 polymer ?
#
loop_
_entity_poly.entity_id
_entity_poly.type
_entity_poly.pdbx_seq_one_letter_code
_entity_poly.pdbx_strand_id
1 'polypeptide(L)'
;MKRRKFVKTSTVAASLLGTLEISPLLAAADKESVQTGVQPADNRPAEYLDRVQGDPFLPRPPETGKQYPISPMPLEERIRRNIVPKKGFCSIAPGNLVREALTSGNGTMNIELMGDPWSEQILFRHESLLMPWKRPLEAPNVADIFPQVRQMVLDGKHKEASALALQRMNESPIRQDTEPHLTIPAFLMKLDLPATKSARDYLRTVNFENNEIKVIWTDEHGEWVRRTFTSRPDNVVVQWLAAPEGRKINVRISLQKSAGWSMVSGMDWGARQGIGTTDPDMKAFVQLASVQEKMAPKGIEACDVRQDSNEQRLIYKCRLDPSVDNSGYAGLTRVVRNGGSARMDGDTLVIENASSVMLLTRIDYFPDYDERNIETIQKAVEGLTTDYTALLERHQKVQSEIINRVTVDFGGAAQYGLSSEELLSDQRSRPDYSPALLEKIFEMGRYWFILNSGKYPCIAAGINTTINLQTAGAIQGDLHEGMKAYFRWMEEIAPDCHKNALNIFGFRGTSYPLFPDKGFGVNFYYTSSSEIGVWPYWISAGGWLLRHFWDYYLVTGDKEFLLNRMMPAYKELALFYEDFLTVTGKDGNYIFVPSISPENIPRSKVQSGPVIINATMDITVCREVLNNLIQASEILGTETDSVPKLKAMLAKMPPYLIEPDGALKEWAWSSLEEHYSHRHVSHLYGAWPGDEFDPDRTPQLAQAARIANRKRTFDTMSTAVAGETLAAYGRCHRALAGARLKDNIIVDIQLRQLIEQGYISTALRCSREPYGIPIPDAQGGIPAIIMEMIVYSRPGVIEVLPALPASLKKGSINGLLTRTFARINNLTWDMQERTVDIILTSLKKQDIWLIARHGIEDISAPSEALSSFRRGNADCALHLPENEPVKIHLELGNQNPSDW
;
A
#
# COMPACT_ATOMS: atom_id res chain seq x y z
N MET A 1 28.52 4.18 -36.58
CA MET A 1 29.94 4.30 -37.00
C MET A 1 30.84 4.51 -35.78
N LYS A 2 32.10 4.04 -35.78
CA LYS A 2 33.09 4.26 -34.71
C LYS A 2 34.09 5.38 -35.08
N ARG A 3 34.86 5.86 -34.09
CA ARG A 3 36.16 6.59 -34.16
C ARG A 3 36.09 8.09 -34.52
N ARG A 4 36.99 8.98 -34.06
CA ARG A 4 38.05 8.94 -32.99
C ARG A 4 38.64 10.36 -32.79
N LYS A 5 39.32 10.58 -31.66
CA LYS A 5 40.44 11.53 -31.42
C LYS A 5 40.16 13.04 -31.57
N PHE A 6 40.50 13.82 -30.53
CA PHE A 6 41.81 14.48 -30.46
C PHE A 6 42.19 14.87 -29.01
N VAL A 7 43.46 14.66 -28.64
CA VAL A 7 44.12 15.19 -27.43
C VAL A 7 45.59 15.42 -27.81
N LYS A 8 46.22 16.42 -27.17
CA LYS A 8 47.66 16.81 -27.18
C LYS A 8 48.10 17.87 -28.21
N THR A 9 48.31 19.08 -27.71
CA THR A 9 49.60 19.81 -27.59
C THR A 9 49.40 20.91 -26.52
N SER A 10 50.00 20.93 -25.32
CA SER A 10 51.43 21.14 -24.95
C SER A 10 51.89 22.60 -25.25
N THR A 11 52.51 23.40 -24.36
CA THR A 11 53.13 23.17 -23.02
C THR A 11 53.49 24.51 -22.33
N VAL A 12 53.98 24.46 -21.07
CA VAL A 12 54.89 25.41 -20.36
C VAL A 12 54.30 26.59 -19.54
N ALA A 13 54.83 26.65 -18.30
CA ALA A 13 54.87 27.67 -17.23
C ALA A 13 54.91 29.16 -17.65
N ALA A 14 54.71 30.19 -16.81
CA ALA A 14 54.44 30.36 -15.36
C ALA A 14 53.62 31.68 -15.20
N SER A 15 53.34 32.33 -14.05
CA SER A 15 53.48 32.19 -12.58
C SER A 15 52.45 33.18 -11.95
N LEU A 16 52.21 33.41 -10.66
CA LEU A 16 52.75 33.02 -9.34
C LEU A 16 51.55 32.93 -8.36
N LEU A 17 51.66 32.23 -7.23
CA LEU A 17 50.70 32.34 -6.11
C LEU A 17 51.44 32.20 -4.76
N GLY A 18 51.15 33.10 -3.83
CA GLY A 18 51.66 33.08 -2.45
C GLY A 18 50.73 32.30 -1.52
N THR A 19 51.27 31.21 -0.99
CA THR A 19 50.73 30.29 0.02
C THR A 19 50.09 30.92 1.26
N LEU A 20 49.07 30.25 1.81
CA LEU A 20 49.03 29.83 3.22
C LEU A 20 48.10 28.62 3.41
N GLU A 21 48.75 27.45 3.40
CA GLU A 21 48.59 26.30 4.31
C GLU A 21 47.23 25.62 4.55
N ILE A 22 47.08 24.46 3.91
CA ILE A 22 46.28 23.32 4.40
C ILE A 22 47.28 22.19 4.72
N SER A 23 47.21 21.62 5.93
CA SER A 23 48.03 20.45 6.32
C SER A 23 47.34 19.12 6.00
N PRO A 24 48.09 18.01 5.80
CA PRO A 24 47.69 16.95 4.89
C PRO A 24 47.18 15.68 5.59
N LEU A 25 46.45 14.83 4.85
CA LEU A 25 46.67 13.37 4.75
C LEU A 25 45.69 12.71 3.76
N LEU A 26 45.98 12.85 2.45
CA LEU A 26 45.39 12.02 1.39
C LEU A 26 46.48 11.66 0.37
N ALA A 27 47.34 10.70 0.74
CA ALA A 27 48.39 10.17 -0.14
C ALA A 27 48.88 8.78 0.32
N ALA A 28 48.01 7.77 0.30
CA ALA A 28 48.39 6.36 0.40
C ALA A 28 47.27 5.45 -0.14
N ALA A 29 47.10 5.43 -1.47
CA ALA A 29 46.38 4.35 -2.13
C ALA A 29 47.40 3.43 -2.79
N ASP A 30 47.87 2.41 -2.08
CA ASP A 30 48.43 1.22 -2.72
C ASP A 30 48.43 0.01 -1.77
N LYS A 31 47.89 -1.11 -2.26
CA LYS A 31 48.06 -2.51 -1.78
C LYS A 31 47.80 -2.79 -0.29
N GLU A 32 46.57 -3.20 0.02
CA GLU A 32 46.35 -4.24 1.03
C GLU A 32 45.74 -5.50 0.39
N SER A 33 46.19 -6.65 0.88
CA SER A 33 45.79 -7.97 0.45
C SER A 33 44.37 -8.30 0.91
N VAL A 34 43.75 -9.28 0.23
CA VAL A 34 42.52 -9.93 0.73
C VAL A 34 42.86 -10.64 2.05
N GLN A 35 42.64 -9.96 3.17
CA GLN A 35 42.57 -10.61 4.46
C GLN A 35 41.25 -11.37 4.55
N THR A 36 41.37 -12.69 4.68
CA THR A 36 40.26 -13.56 5.06
C THR A 36 39.71 -13.10 6.41
N GLY A 37 38.51 -12.52 6.42
CA GLY A 37 37.83 -12.12 7.65
C GLY A 37 37.71 -13.30 8.60
N VAL A 38 38.16 -13.11 9.84
CA VAL A 38 38.12 -14.12 10.90
C VAL A 38 36.66 -14.52 11.15
N GLN A 39 36.38 -15.82 11.17
CA GLN A 39 35.05 -16.33 11.49
C GLN A 39 34.62 -15.86 12.90
N PRO A 40 33.34 -15.50 13.12
CA PRO A 40 32.85 -15.24 14.46
C PRO A 40 33.06 -16.47 15.35
N ALA A 41 33.57 -16.27 16.56
CA ALA A 41 33.90 -17.35 17.47
C ALA A 41 32.65 -18.17 17.84
N ASP A 42 32.82 -19.49 17.87
CA ASP A 42 31.76 -20.45 18.15
C ASP A 42 31.53 -20.55 19.67
N ASN A 43 30.47 -19.92 20.17
CA ASN A 43 30.17 -19.83 21.60
C ASN A 43 29.54 -21.11 22.20
N ARG A 44 29.66 -22.27 21.52
CA ARG A 44 29.08 -23.55 21.98
C ARG A 44 30.06 -24.31 22.89
N PRO A 45 29.58 -25.12 23.86
CA PRO A 45 30.45 -25.84 24.80
C PRO A 45 31.42 -26.80 24.11
N ALA A 46 32.62 -27.00 24.68
CA ALA A 46 33.62 -27.93 24.14
C ALA A 46 33.07 -29.37 23.95
N GLU A 47 32.26 -29.85 24.91
CA GLU A 47 31.60 -31.17 24.85
C GLU A 47 30.55 -31.32 23.73
N TYR A 48 30.12 -30.20 23.11
CA TYR A 48 29.30 -30.18 21.90
C TYR A 48 30.19 -30.26 20.66
N LEU A 49 31.29 -29.51 20.63
CA LEU A 49 32.25 -29.46 19.51
C LEU A 49 32.91 -30.82 19.28
N ASP A 50 33.31 -31.52 20.35
CA ASP A 50 33.83 -32.90 20.29
C ASP A 50 32.78 -33.89 19.76
N ARG A 51 31.49 -33.64 20.04
CA ARG A 51 30.37 -34.48 19.58
C ARG A 51 30.11 -34.32 18.09
N VAL A 52 30.20 -33.09 17.58
CA VAL A 52 30.04 -32.75 16.15
C VAL A 52 31.16 -33.33 15.27
N GLN A 53 32.34 -33.63 15.83
CA GLN A 53 33.42 -34.28 15.08
C GLN A 53 33.22 -35.79 14.87
N GLY A 54 32.35 -36.45 15.65
CA GLY A 54 32.15 -37.91 15.62
C GLY A 54 30.83 -38.40 15.01
N ASP A 55 29.81 -37.55 14.88
CA ASP A 55 28.45 -37.95 14.48
C ASP A 55 28.09 -37.51 13.04
N PRO A 56 27.88 -38.43 12.09
CA PRO A 56 27.50 -38.08 10.71
C PRO A 56 26.07 -37.55 10.55
N PHE A 57 25.26 -37.52 11.61
CA PHE A 57 23.88 -37.00 11.60
C PHE A 57 23.72 -35.63 12.29
N LEU A 58 24.78 -35.06 12.88
CA LEU A 58 24.76 -33.69 13.39
C LEU A 58 25.01 -32.67 12.25
N PRO A 59 24.12 -31.69 12.03
CA PRO A 59 24.41 -30.60 11.10
C PRO A 59 25.60 -29.79 11.63
N ARG A 60 26.54 -29.50 10.73
CA ARG A 60 27.63 -28.55 10.98
C ARG A 60 27.05 -27.16 11.29
N PRO A 61 27.80 -26.24 11.93
CA PRO A 61 27.43 -24.82 11.95
C PRO A 61 26.98 -24.34 10.57
N PRO A 62 25.95 -23.48 10.48
CA PRO A 62 25.49 -22.96 9.20
C PRO A 62 26.63 -22.22 8.49
N GLU A 63 27.12 -22.77 7.39
CA GLU A 63 28.04 -22.06 6.51
C GLU A 63 27.30 -20.88 5.87
N THR A 64 27.89 -19.69 5.95
CA THR A 64 27.32 -18.47 5.37
C THR A 64 27.43 -18.48 3.84
N GLY A 65 26.48 -19.15 3.19
CA GLY A 65 26.31 -19.20 1.74
C GLY A 65 25.51 -20.43 1.31
N LYS A 66 24.46 -20.26 0.48
CA LYS A 66 23.64 -21.38 -0.01
C LYS A 66 24.49 -22.31 -0.91
N GLN A 67 24.72 -23.55 -0.47
CA GLN A 67 25.62 -24.53 -1.12
C GLN A 67 24.92 -25.72 -1.81
N TYR A 68 23.63 -25.62 -2.14
CA TYR A 68 22.91 -26.68 -2.85
C TYR A 68 22.19 -26.15 -4.11
N PRO A 69 22.18 -26.91 -5.22
CA PRO A 69 21.41 -26.55 -6.41
C PRO A 69 19.92 -26.81 -6.20
N ILE A 70 19.10 -25.87 -6.67
CA ILE A 70 17.64 -25.98 -6.74
C ILE A 70 17.23 -25.93 -8.22
N SER A 71 16.48 -26.92 -8.71
CA SER A 71 15.89 -26.92 -10.05
C SER A 71 14.36 -26.82 -9.98
N PRO A 72 13.74 -25.93 -10.78
CA PRO A 72 12.30 -25.69 -10.72
C PRO A 72 11.50 -26.86 -11.30
N MET A 73 10.24 -27.01 -10.85
CA MET A 73 9.28 -27.93 -11.46
C MET A 73 8.96 -27.52 -12.91
N PRO A 74 9.05 -28.42 -13.91
CA PRO A 74 8.68 -28.13 -15.29
C PRO A 74 7.20 -27.72 -15.43
N LEU A 75 6.89 -26.83 -16.38
CA LEU A 75 5.53 -26.32 -16.59
C LEU A 75 4.53 -27.45 -16.91
N GLU A 76 4.94 -28.42 -17.72
CA GLU A 76 4.16 -29.59 -18.10
C GLU A 76 3.75 -30.39 -16.86
N GLU A 77 4.65 -30.52 -15.89
CA GLU A 77 4.42 -31.24 -14.64
C GLU A 77 3.48 -30.47 -13.71
N ARG A 78 3.65 -29.14 -13.60
CA ARG A 78 2.73 -28.26 -12.85
C ARG A 78 1.29 -28.37 -13.37
N ILE A 79 1.13 -28.40 -14.69
CA ILE A 79 -0.17 -28.54 -15.38
C ILE A 79 -0.73 -29.95 -15.20
N ARG A 80 0.08 -31.00 -15.47
CA ARG A 80 -0.33 -32.42 -15.36
C ARG A 80 -0.85 -32.77 -13.96
N ARG A 81 -0.24 -32.18 -12.92
CA ARG A 81 -0.62 -32.39 -11.51
C ARG A 81 -1.62 -31.37 -10.96
N ASN A 82 -1.99 -30.34 -11.73
CA ASN A 82 -2.91 -29.27 -11.32
C ASN A 82 -2.55 -28.64 -9.95
N ILE A 83 -1.25 -28.38 -9.72
CA ILE A 83 -0.74 -27.90 -8.42
C ILE A 83 -0.93 -26.40 -8.24
N VAL A 84 -0.85 -25.65 -9.34
CA VAL A 84 -0.96 -24.19 -9.32
C VAL A 84 -2.44 -23.80 -9.15
N PRO A 85 -2.80 -23.06 -8.09
CA PRO A 85 -4.18 -22.61 -7.89
C PRO A 85 -4.65 -21.76 -9.07
N LYS A 86 -5.93 -21.93 -9.47
CA LYS A 86 -6.54 -21.10 -10.51
C LYS A 86 -6.62 -19.63 -10.05
N LYS A 87 -7.14 -19.41 -8.83
CA LYS A 87 -7.11 -18.14 -8.10
C LYS A 87 -5.92 -18.11 -7.15
N GLY A 88 -4.84 -17.50 -7.59
CA GLY A 88 -3.54 -17.60 -6.92
C GLY A 88 -2.38 -17.59 -7.90
N PHE A 89 -1.18 -17.92 -7.41
CA PHE A 89 0.04 -17.94 -8.22
C PHE A 89 1.05 -18.98 -7.75
N CYS A 90 2.12 -19.15 -8.54
CA CYS A 90 3.31 -19.86 -8.13
C CYS A 90 4.59 -19.08 -8.43
N SER A 91 5.66 -19.44 -7.73
CA SER A 91 7.03 -18.98 -7.95
C SER A 91 7.97 -20.18 -7.94
N ILE A 92 9.00 -20.12 -8.78
CA ILE A 92 9.86 -21.26 -9.15
C ILE A 92 11.23 -21.25 -8.45
N ALA A 93 11.46 -20.30 -7.55
CA ALA A 93 12.64 -20.23 -6.69
C ALA A 93 12.23 -19.76 -5.28
N PRO A 94 12.96 -20.14 -4.21
CA PRO A 94 12.77 -19.56 -2.89
C PRO A 94 13.04 -18.05 -2.90
N GLY A 95 12.37 -17.32 -2.01
CA GLY A 95 12.64 -15.91 -1.78
C GLY A 95 14.01 -15.69 -1.14
N ASN A 96 14.72 -14.67 -1.61
CA ASN A 96 15.99 -14.20 -1.04
C ASN A 96 15.91 -12.72 -0.59
N LEU A 97 14.77 -12.06 -0.82
CA LEU A 97 14.46 -10.68 -0.41
C LEU A 97 13.04 -10.59 0.18
N VAL A 98 12.76 -9.58 1.01
CA VAL A 98 11.44 -9.43 1.69
C VAL A 98 10.31 -9.25 0.68
N ARG A 99 10.60 -8.58 -0.44
CA ARG A 99 9.67 -8.45 -1.58
C ARG A 99 9.30 -9.76 -2.25
N GLU A 100 10.08 -10.81 -2.06
CA GLU A 100 9.87 -12.16 -2.60
C GLU A 100 9.23 -13.11 -1.57
N ALA A 101 8.91 -12.63 -0.36
CA ALA A 101 8.22 -13.41 0.65
C ALA A 101 6.76 -13.65 0.26
N LEU A 102 6.30 -14.89 0.41
CA LEU A 102 4.88 -15.25 0.30
C LEU A 102 4.14 -14.82 1.57
N THR A 103 2.90 -14.35 1.42
CA THR A 103 2.11 -13.79 2.52
C THR A 103 0.82 -14.56 2.78
N SER A 104 0.50 -14.72 4.07
CA SER A 104 -0.75 -15.29 4.58
C SER A 104 -1.11 -14.52 5.85
N GLY A 105 -2.40 -14.38 6.15
CA GLY A 105 -2.87 -13.52 7.24
C GLY A 105 -4.39 -13.53 7.44
N ASN A 106 -4.84 -13.04 8.59
CA ASN A 106 -6.26 -13.04 8.97
C ASN A 106 -6.79 -11.65 9.39
N GLY A 107 -6.10 -10.59 8.99
CA GLY A 107 -6.29 -9.22 9.46
C GLY A 107 -5.40 -8.92 10.66
N THR A 108 -5.57 -9.69 11.73
CA THR A 108 -4.90 -9.46 13.02
C THR A 108 -3.48 -10.00 13.06
N MET A 109 -3.23 -11.18 12.51
CA MET A 109 -1.90 -11.76 12.32
C MET A 109 -1.57 -11.87 10.83
N ASN A 110 -0.30 -11.67 10.50
CA ASN A 110 0.26 -11.84 9.15
C ASN A 110 1.64 -12.51 9.23
N ILE A 111 1.98 -13.30 8.22
CA ILE A 111 3.30 -13.91 8.06
C ILE A 111 3.95 -13.54 6.72
N GLU A 112 5.27 -13.48 6.71
CA GLU A 112 6.10 -13.34 5.51
C GLU A 112 7.07 -14.53 5.45
N LEU A 113 6.88 -15.43 4.48
CA LEU A 113 7.55 -16.74 4.37
C LEU A 113 8.44 -16.83 3.12
N MET A 114 9.67 -17.34 3.24
CA MET A 114 10.62 -17.39 2.11
C MET A 114 10.44 -18.60 1.19
N GLY A 115 10.12 -19.76 1.74
CA GLY A 115 9.93 -21.00 0.98
C GLY A 115 11.22 -21.79 0.77
N ASP A 116 12.25 -21.59 1.58
CA ASP A 116 13.51 -22.32 1.43
C ASP A 116 13.35 -23.80 1.85
N PRO A 117 13.75 -24.80 1.03
CA PRO A 117 13.46 -26.21 1.31
C PRO A 117 13.94 -26.70 2.68
N TRP A 118 15.09 -26.26 3.16
CA TRP A 118 15.71 -26.79 4.37
C TRP A 118 15.98 -25.76 5.47
N SER A 119 16.11 -24.46 5.18
CA SER A 119 16.28 -23.41 6.20
C SER A 119 15.23 -22.31 6.02
N GLU A 120 14.00 -22.66 6.39
CA GLU A 120 12.84 -21.77 6.22
C GLU A 120 12.89 -20.60 7.21
N GLN A 121 12.50 -19.43 6.74
CA GLN A 121 12.43 -18.20 7.53
C GLN A 121 11.04 -17.59 7.40
N ILE A 122 10.36 -17.43 8.55
CA ILE A 122 8.98 -16.94 8.62
C ILE A 122 8.92 -15.81 9.62
N LEU A 123 8.71 -14.59 9.14
CA LEU A 123 8.54 -13.42 9.98
C LEU A 123 7.07 -13.30 10.40
N PHE A 124 6.81 -13.30 11.70
CA PHE A 124 5.45 -13.17 12.24
C PHE A 124 5.17 -11.72 12.64
N ARG A 125 3.97 -11.24 12.30
CA ARG A 125 3.48 -9.89 12.62
C ARG A 125 2.08 -9.97 13.24
N HIS A 126 1.76 -8.99 14.07
CA HIS A 126 0.41 -8.78 14.59
C HIS A 126 0.05 -7.28 14.51
N GLU A 127 -1.20 -6.95 14.19
CA GLU A 127 -1.59 -5.61 13.75
C GLU A 127 -1.37 -4.52 14.80
N SER A 128 -1.46 -4.85 16.08
CA SER A 128 -1.25 -3.93 17.21
C SER A 128 0.21 -3.83 17.68
N LEU A 129 1.17 -4.49 17.02
CA LEU A 129 2.57 -4.45 17.44
C LEU A 129 3.28 -3.21 16.94
N LEU A 130 3.31 -2.22 17.82
CA LEU A 130 3.88 -0.90 17.64
C LEU A 130 4.85 -0.62 18.79
N MET A 131 5.98 0.04 18.52
CA MET A 131 6.81 0.57 19.61
C MET A 131 6.02 1.64 20.39
N PRO A 132 5.90 1.54 21.73
CA PRO A 132 5.13 2.48 22.53
C PRO A 132 5.87 3.82 22.68
N TRP A 133 5.12 4.90 22.90
CA TRP A 133 5.66 6.26 23.04
C TRP A 133 5.42 6.86 24.43
N LYS A 134 6.43 7.57 24.93
CA LYS A 134 6.37 8.25 26.23
C LYS A 134 5.30 9.36 26.20
N ARG A 135 4.30 9.24 27.07
CA ARG A 135 3.20 10.20 27.19
C ARG A 135 3.59 11.47 27.98
N PRO A 136 2.93 12.62 27.77
CA PRO A 136 1.85 12.85 26.81
C PRO A 136 2.35 13.02 25.38
N LEU A 137 1.65 12.39 24.43
CA LEU A 137 1.77 12.65 23.00
C LEU A 137 0.61 13.58 22.62
N GLU A 138 0.89 14.87 22.47
CA GLU A 138 -0.09 15.91 22.15
C GLU A 138 0.50 16.89 21.16
N ALA A 139 -0.33 17.37 20.24
CA ALA A 139 0.05 18.32 19.20
C ALA A 139 0.75 19.57 19.77
N PRO A 140 1.83 20.04 19.14
CA PRO A 140 2.61 21.16 19.65
C PRO A 140 1.74 22.42 19.74
N ASN A 141 1.74 23.08 20.89
CA ASN A 141 0.96 24.29 21.12
C ASN A 141 1.67 25.51 20.53
N VAL A 142 1.33 25.82 19.28
CA VAL A 142 1.92 26.87 18.42
C VAL A 142 0.86 27.81 17.81
N ALA A 143 -0.40 27.69 18.23
CA ALA A 143 -1.51 28.52 17.76
C ALA A 143 -1.29 30.03 18.00
N ASP A 144 -0.52 30.38 19.04
CA ASP A 144 -0.15 31.75 19.39
C ASP A 144 0.64 32.47 18.29
N ILE A 145 1.50 31.76 17.56
CA ILE A 145 2.27 32.32 16.45
C ILE A 145 1.58 32.17 15.08
N PHE A 146 0.50 31.39 14.96
CA PHE A 146 -0.12 31.12 13.67
C PHE A 146 -0.56 32.38 12.90
N PRO A 147 -1.15 33.43 13.52
CA PRO A 147 -1.44 34.69 12.83
C PRO A 147 -0.18 35.38 12.27
N GLN A 148 0.95 35.31 12.99
CA GLN A 148 2.23 35.85 12.53
C GLN A 148 2.79 35.04 11.35
N VAL A 149 2.77 33.72 11.42
CA VAL A 149 3.16 32.83 10.32
C VAL A 149 2.34 33.12 9.07
N ARG A 150 1.01 33.22 9.20
CA ARG A 150 0.08 33.57 8.12
C ARG A 150 0.42 34.92 7.49
N GLN A 151 0.66 35.96 8.29
CA GLN A 151 1.05 37.27 7.77
C GLN A 151 2.42 37.23 7.07
N MET A 152 3.40 36.48 7.61
CA MET A 152 4.71 36.32 6.98
C MET A 152 4.60 35.63 5.61
N VAL A 153 3.73 34.64 5.44
CA VAL A 153 3.47 34.01 4.14
C VAL A 153 2.79 34.98 3.15
N LEU A 154 1.86 35.81 3.62
CA LEU A 154 1.27 36.90 2.80
C LEU A 154 2.30 37.95 2.37
N ASP A 155 3.25 38.28 3.25
CA ASP A 155 4.38 39.18 2.97
C ASP A 155 5.44 38.56 2.03
N GLY A 156 5.30 37.27 1.66
CA GLY A 156 6.28 36.53 0.85
C GLY A 156 7.49 35.98 1.60
N LYS A 157 7.48 36.04 2.95
CA LYS A 157 8.54 35.57 3.88
C LYS A 157 8.35 34.09 4.23
N HIS A 158 8.20 33.25 3.21
CA HIS A 158 7.79 31.84 3.32
C HIS A 158 8.77 30.99 4.16
N LYS A 159 10.07 31.21 3.99
CA LYS A 159 11.13 30.46 4.66
C LYS A 159 11.23 30.84 6.12
N GLU A 160 11.13 32.14 6.42
CA GLU A 160 11.12 32.68 7.77
C GLU A 160 9.87 32.24 8.53
N ALA A 161 8.71 32.18 7.87
CA ALA A 161 7.46 31.69 8.45
C ALA A 161 7.56 30.20 8.85
N SER A 162 8.16 29.39 7.97
CA SER A 162 8.43 27.97 8.24
C SER A 162 9.43 27.76 9.39
N ALA A 163 10.49 28.58 9.42
CA ALA A 163 11.49 28.54 10.50
C ALA A 163 10.92 28.94 11.86
N LEU A 164 10.06 29.96 11.92
CA LEU A 164 9.35 30.37 13.14
C LEU A 164 8.46 29.26 13.68
N ALA A 165 7.68 28.61 12.80
CA ALA A 165 6.81 27.49 13.16
C ALA A 165 7.61 26.30 13.71
N LEU A 166 8.73 25.94 13.06
CA LEU A 166 9.64 24.90 13.53
C LEU A 166 10.31 25.23 14.87
N GLN A 167 10.73 26.48 15.07
CA GLN A 167 11.32 26.93 16.33
C GLN A 167 10.33 26.78 17.49
N ARG A 168 9.10 27.31 17.33
CA ARG A 168 8.06 27.25 18.37
C ARG A 168 7.65 25.80 18.69
N MET A 169 7.59 24.93 17.68
CA MET A 169 7.35 23.50 17.88
C MET A 169 8.44 22.86 18.76
N ASN A 170 9.72 23.15 18.50
CA ASN A 170 10.86 22.63 19.28
C ASN A 170 10.90 23.08 20.76
N GLU A 171 10.14 24.12 21.13
CA GLU A 171 9.92 24.54 22.53
C GLU A 171 8.88 23.67 23.25
N SER A 172 8.14 22.83 22.53
CA SER A 172 7.13 21.92 23.06
C SER A 172 7.71 20.54 23.45
N PRO A 173 6.92 19.64 24.07
CA PRO A 173 7.34 18.26 24.33
C PRO A 173 7.62 17.44 23.05
N ILE A 174 6.89 17.73 21.97
CA ILE A 174 7.18 17.20 20.63
C ILE A 174 8.29 18.06 20.01
N ARG A 175 9.22 17.41 19.31
CA ARG A 175 10.40 18.07 18.70
C ARG A 175 10.60 17.63 17.27
N GLN A 176 11.48 18.34 16.56
CA GLN A 176 12.02 17.88 15.29
C GLN A 176 12.58 16.46 15.44
N ASP A 177 12.42 15.65 14.39
CA ASP A 177 12.78 14.23 14.35
C ASP A 177 11.99 13.31 15.32
N THR A 178 10.80 13.74 15.76
CA THR A 178 9.77 12.84 16.33
C THR A 178 9.28 11.88 15.24
N GLU A 179 9.27 10.57 15.52
CA GLU A 179 8.85 9.52 14.57
C GLU A 179 7.42 9.01 14.87
N PRO A 180 6.67 8.44 13.90
CA PRO A 180 5.46 7.67 14.18
C PRO A 180 5.79 6.37 14.94
N HIS A 181 4.79 5.61 15.40
CA HIS A 181 5.10 4.31 15.98
C HIS A 181 5.64 3.37 14.91
N LEU A 182 6.77 2.73 15.21
CA LEU A 182 7.38 1.78 14.30
C LEU A 182 6.69 0.42 14.47
N THR A 183 6.10 -0.10 13.39
CA THR A 183 5.50 -1.45 13.38
C THR A 183 6.59 -2.49 13.57
N ILE A 184 6.51 -3.29 14.62
CA ILE A 184 7.50 -4.33 14.89
C ILE A 184 6.96 -5.73 14.56
N PRO A 185 7.75 -6.59 13.89
CA PRO A 185 7.47 -8.01 13.85
C PRO A 185 7.64 -8.65 15.23
N ALA A 186 6.78 -9.62 15.57
CA ALA A 186 6.79 -10.30 16.86
C ALA A 186 8.09 -11.12 17.05
N PHE A 187 8.37 -12.02 16.11
CA PHE A 187 9.56 -12.85 16.10
C PHE A 187 9.79 -13.41 14.70
N LEU A 188 11.02 -13.85 14.45
CA LEU A 188 11.35 -14.68 13.30
C LEU A 188 11.34 -16.15 13.76
N MET A 189 10.53 -16.99 13.13
CA MET A 189 10.63 -18.44 13.28
C MET A 189 11.59 -18.99 12.22
N LYS A 190 12.52 -19.85 12.64
CA LYS A 190 13.34 -20.67 11.73
C LYS A 190 12.99 -22.14 11.85
N LEU A 191 12.90 -22.81 10.70
CA LEU A 191 12.70 -24.26 10.60
C LEU A 191 13.88 -24.84 9.81
N ASP A 192 14.82 -25.45 10.53
CA ASP A 192 16.02 -26.05 9.94
C ASP A 192 15.86 -27.58 9.88
N LEU A 193 15.80 -28.11 8.66
CA LEU A 193 15.77 -29.55 8.36
C LEU A 193 17.18 -29.99 7.90
N PRO A 194 17.55 -31.28 8.05
CA PRO A 194 18.77 -31.80 7.44
C PRO A 194 18.78 -31.56 5.93
N ALA A 195 19.71 -30.73 5.46
CA ALA A 195 19.86 -30.44 4.04
C ALA A 195 20.42 -31.66 3.29
N THR A 196 19.96 -31.86 2.06
CA THR A 196 20.48 -32.91 1.18
C THR A 196 21.25 -32.31 -0.01
N LYS A 197 21.67 -33.16 -0.96
CA LYS A 197 22.57 -32.74 -2.05
C LYS A 197 21.94 -31.79 -3.07
N SER A 198 20.62 -31.84 -3.26
CA SER A 198 19.92 -31.03 -4.27
C SER A 198 18.40 -31.07 -4.09
N ALA A 199 17.74 -29.97 -4.45
CA ALA A 199 16.28 -29.88 -4.48
C ALA A 199 15.85 -29.84 -5.94
N ARG A 200 15.09 -30.84 -6.37
CA ARG A 200 14.49 -30.90 -7.70
C ARG A 200 13.00 -30.60 -7.62
N ASP A 201 12.39 -30.38 -8.78
CA ASP A 201 10.95 -30.19 -8.92
C ASP A 201 10.40 -29.11 -7.96
N TYR A 202 11.20 -28.07 -7.69
CA TYR A 202 10.86 -27.04 -6.72
C TYR A 202 9.70 -26.17 -7.21
N LEU A 203 8.72 -25.94 -6.33
CA LEU A 203 7.63 -25.00 -6.56
C LEU A 203 7.11 -24.45 -5.22
N ARG A 204 6.84 -23.16 -5.15
CA ARG A 204 6.01 -22.57 -4.08
C ARG A 204 4.77 -21.91 -4.66
N THR A 205 3.62 -22.07 -4.00
CA THR A 205 2.32 -21.56 -4.47
C THR A 205 1.57 -20.81 -3.37
N VAL A 206 0.68 -19.91 -3.76
CA VAL A 206 -0.30 -19.25 -2.87
C VAL A 206 -1.69 -19.39 -3.50
N ASN A 207 -2.66 -19.87 -2.74
CA ASN A 207 -4.07 -19.89 -3.12
C ASN A 207 -4.81 -18.71 -2.47
N PHE A 208 -5.44 -17.85 -3.27
CA PHE A 208 -6.11 -16.65 -2.76
C PHE A 208 -7.46 -16.93 -2.08
N GLU A 209 -8.08 -18.08 -2.35
CA GLU A 209 -9.38 -18.48 -1.78
C GLU A 209 -9.28 -19.08 -0.38
N ASN A 210 -8.09 -19.49 0.07
CA ASN A 210 -7.88 -20.11 1.39
C ASN A 210 -6.55 -19.73 2.06
N ASN A 211 -5.85 -18.71 1.53
CA ASN A 211 -4.53 -18.21 1.95
C ASN A 211 -3.44 -19.27 2.20
N GLU A 212 -3.60 -20.46 1.63
CA GLU A 212 -2.69 -21.60 1.77
C GLU A 212 -1.46 -21.40 0.89
N ILE A 213 -0.32 -21.24 1.55
CA ILE A 213 1.00 -21.31 0.96
C ILE A 213 1.45 -22.77 0.94
N LYS A 214 1.89 -23.26 -0.22
CA LYS A 214 2.57 -24.57 -0.35
C LYS A 214 4.01 -24.38 -0.77
N VAL A 215 4.91 -25.20 -0.23
CA VAL A 215 6.31 -25.31 -0.66
C VAL A 215 6.57 -26.79 -0.93
N ILE A 216 6.99 -27.10 -2.16
CA ILE A 216 7.11 -28.44 -2.71
C ILE A 216 8.50 -28.59 -3.31
N TRP A 217 9.17 -29.70 -3.03
CA TRP A 217 10.44 -30.07 -3.66
C TRP A 217 10.66 -31.59 -3.55
N THR A 218 11.54 -32.12 -4.39
CA THR A 218 11.94 -33.54 -4.38
C THR A 218 13.43 -33.65 -4.11
N ASP A 219 13.83 -34.53 -3.20
CA ASP A 219 15.23 -34.89 -2.92
C ASP A 219 15.48 -36.39 -3.18
N GLU A 220 16.57 -36.97 -2.63
CA GLU A 220 16.85 -38.41 -2.68
C GLU A 220 15.95 -39.27 -1.79
N HIS A 221 15.07 -38.67 -0.98
CA HIS A 221 14.19 -39.36 -0.04
C HIS A 221 12.72 -39.35 -0.49
N GLY A 222 12.32 -38.38 -1.30
CA GLY A 222 11.03 -38.33 -2.00
C GLY A 222 10.54 -36.91 -2.23
N GLU A 223 9.25 -36.76 -2.49
CA GLU A 223 8.60 -35.44 -2.52
C GLU A 223 8.24 -34.96 -1.11
N TRP A 224 8.66 -33.74 -0.80
CA TRP A 224 8.31 -33.01 0.41
C TRP A 224 7.23 -31.98 0.11
N VAL A 225 6.31 -31.80 1.06
CA VAL A 225 5.30 -30.75 1.01
C VAL A 225 5.17 -30.10 2.38
N ARG A 226 5.51 -28.81 2.47
CA ARG A 226 5.11 -27.94 3.59
C ARG A 226 3.90 -27.12 3.18
N ARG A 227 2.98 -26.91 4.12
CA ARG A 227 1.76 -26.11 3.91
C ARG A 227 1.58 -25.14 5.07
N THR A 228 1.26 -23.88 4.78
CA THR A 228 1.04 -22.86 5.82
C THR A 228 -0.13 -21.96 5.43
N PHE A 229 -1.04 -21.68 6.36
CA PHE A 229 -2.16 -20.76 6.14
C PHE A 229 -2.51 -20.05 7.46
N THR A 230 -3.30 -18.97 7.41
CA THR A 230 -3.66 -18.19 8.61
C THR A 230 -5.18 -18.13 8.75
N SER A 231 -5.72 -18.91 9.69
CA SER A 231 -7.17 -18.99 9.90
C SER A 231 -7.71 -17.71 10.56
N ARG A 232 -8.68 -17.08 9.89
CA ARG A 232 -9.52 -16.03 10.47
C ARG A 232 -10.52 -16.58 11.51
N PRO A 233 -11.34 -17.62 11.25
CA PRO A 233 -12.31 -18.10 12.24
C PRO A 233 -11.69 -18.79 13.48
N ASP A 234 -10.42 -19.16 13.45
CA ASP A 234 -9.71 -19.79 14.58
C ASP A 234 -8.64 -18.90 15.22
N ASN A 235 -8.39 -17.72 14.64
CA ASN A 235 -7.33 -16.77 15.00
C ASN A 235 -5.96 -17.44 15.26
N VAL A 236 -5.44 -18.17 14.27
CA VAL A 236 -4.21 -18.97 14.38
C VAL A 236 -3.50 -19.10 13.03
N VAL A 237 -2.17 -19.07 13.02
CA VAL A 237 -1.34 -19.51 11.89
C VAL A 237 -1.14 -21.02 12.02
N VAL A 238 -1.49 -21.77 10.97
CA VAL A 238 -1.39 -23.23 10.92
C VAL A 238 -0.30 -23.63 9.94
N GLN A 239 0.73 -24.31 10.42
CA GLN A 239 1.82 -24.86 9.60
C GLN A 239 1.79 -26.38 9.69
N TRP A 240 1.87 -27.07 8.55
CA TRP A 240 1.95 -28.51 8.45
C TRP A 240 3.20 -28.93 7.69
N LEU A 241 4.03 -29.75 8.34
CA LEU A 241 5.21 -30.38 7.78
C LEU A 241 4.92 -31.89 7.70
N ALA A 242 5.04 -32.47 6.50
CA ALA A 242 4.97 -33.90 6.26
C ALA A 242 6.28 -34.40 5.65
N ALA A 243 6.74 -35.57 6.10
CA ALA A 243 7.80 -36.30 5.40
C ALA A 243 7.25 -37.01 4.16
N PRO A 244 8.10 -37.35 3.16
CA PRO A 244 7.75 -38.29 2.11
C PRO A 244 7.28 -39.64 2.69
N GLU A 245 6.54 -40.42 1.90
CA GLU A 245 6.01 -41.71 2.35
C GLU A 245 7.15 -42.66 2.81
N GLY A 246 6.96 -43.30 3.96
CA GLY A 246 7.97 -44.16 4.60
C GLY A 246 9.17 -43.41 5.20
N ARG A 247 9.25 -42.07 5.11
CA ARG A 247 10.30 -41.23 5.70
C ARG A 247 9.83 -40.59 7.01
N LYS A 248 10.76 -39.88 7.66
CA LYS A 248 10.56 -39.16 8.92
C LYS A 248 11.13 -37.76 8.85
N ILE A 249 10.50 -36.85 9.59
CA ILE A 249 10.95 -35.48 9.80
C ILE A 249 11.91 -35.46 10.98
N ASN A 250 13.07 -34.85 10.74
CA ASN A 250 13.91 -34.27 11.77
C ASN A 250 13.91 -32.76 11.52
N VAL A 251 13.61 -31.94 12.53
CA VAL A 251 13.55 -30.48 12.38
C VAL A 251 13.96 -29.77 13.67
N ARG A 252 14.73 -28.70 13.52
CA ARG A 252 15.04 -27.74 14.58
C ARG A 252 14.15 -26.52 14.39
N ILE A 253 13.48 -26.10 15.46
CA ILE A 253 12.56 -24.96 15.47
C ILE A 253 13.08 -23.95 16.49
N SER A 254 13.36 -22.72 16.06
CA SER A 254 13.79 -21.64 16.96
C SER A 254 13.00 -20.36 16.71
N LEU A 255 12.75 -19.61 17.78
CA LEU A 255 12.17 -18.26 17.72
C LEU A 255 13.28 -17.25 18.02
N GLN A 256 13.48 -16.29 17.12
CA GLN A 256 14.58 -15.32 17.18
C GLN A 256 14.04 -13.89 17.30
N LYS A 257 14.73 -13.05 18.08
CA LYS A 257 14.42 -11.62 18.18
C LYS A 257 14.51 -10.99 16.79
N SER A 258 13.43 -10.34 16.38
CA SER A 258 13.22 -9.85 15.02
C SER A 258 13.96 -8.54 14.68
N ALA A 259 14.93 -8.12 15.50
CA ALA A 259 15.56 -6.81 15.46
C ALA A 259 16.29 -6.47 14.13
N GLY A 260 16.67 -7.48 13.34
CA GLY A 260 17.22 -7.29 11.99
C GLY A 260 16.19 -7.25 10.85
N TRP A 261 14.89 -7.35 11.17
CA TRP A 261 13.79 -7.60 10.22
C TRP A 261 12.61 -6.63 10.31
N SER A 262 12.69 -5.62 11.18
CA SER A 262 11.76 -4.50 11.14
C SER A 262 11.84 -3.85 9.75
N MET A 263 10.69 -3.65 9.10
CA MET A 263 10.68 -2.71 7.99
C MET A 263 11.01 -1.33 8.59
N VAL A 264 12.03 -0.70 8.00
CA VAL A 264 12.49 0.64 8.39
C VAL A 264 11.30 1.61 8.35
N SER A 265 11.33 2.62 9.20
CA SER A 265 10.22 3.54 9.38
C SER A 265 9.72 4.14 8.06
N GLY A 266 8.42 4.45 8.02
CA GLY A 266 7.83 5.26 6.95
C GLY A 266 8.35 6.70 6.92
N MET A 267 9.49 7.01 7.54
CA MET A 267 10.10 8.35 7.60
C MET A 267 11.48 8.49 6.97
N ASP A 268 12.14 7.43 6.48
CA ASP A 268 13.35 7.57 5.63
C ASP A 268 12.99 8.11 4.21
N TRP A 269 11.87 8.82 4.10
CA TRP A 269 11.37 9.54 2.94
C TRP A 269 12.11 10.88 2.79
N GLY A 270 13.30 10.82 2.20
CA GLY A 270 13.96 11.99 1.61
C GLY A 270 14.99 12.72 2.49
N ALA A 271 15.23 12.29 3.73
CA ALA A 271 16.15 12.98 4.65
C ALA A 271 17.66 12.69 4.43
N ARG A 272 18.03 11.79 3.49
CA ARG A 272 19.45 11.51 3.15
C ARG A 272 19.74 11.75 1.67
N GLN A 273 20.52 12.80 1.38
CA GLN A 273 21.27 12.88 0.12
C GLN A 273 22.15 11.64 0.00
N GLY A 274 21.95 10.85 -1.05
CA GLY A 274 22.73 9.63 -1.32
C GLY A 274 21.91 8.40 -1.68
N ILE A 275 20.61 8.33 -1.34
CA ILE A 275 19.72 7.23 -1.79
C ILE A 275 19.05 7.59 -3.13
N GLY A 276 19.90 7.94 -4.09
CA GLY A 276 19.55 8.17 -5.49
C GLY A 276 20.47 7.36 -6.38
N THR A 277 19.89 6.65 -7.34
CA THR A 277 20.56 5.87 -8.39
C THR A 277 21.22 4.52 -7.99
N THR A 278 20.61 3.44 -8.48
CA THR A 278 21.27 2.23 -9.03
C THR A 278 22.00 1.19 -8.16
N ASP A 279 22.27 1.38 -6.88
CA ASP A 279 22.87 0.31 -6.05
C ASP A 279 21.76 -0.57 -5.40
N PRO A 280 21.65 -1.89 -5.72
CA PRO A 280 20.46 -2.68 -5.39
C PRO A 280 20.40 -3.19 -3.93
N ASP A 281 19.17 -3.43 -3.48
CA ASP A 281 18.70 -4.03 -2.20
C ASP A 281 19.26 -5.45 -1.86
N MET A 282 20.35 -5.88 -2.48
CA MET A 282 20.95 -7.23 -2.44
C MET A 282 21.32 -7.77 -1.05
N LYS A 283 21.17 -6.99 0.03
CA LYS A 283 21.69 -7.32 1.36
C LYS A 283 20.73 -7.13 2.54
N ALA A 284 19.43 -6.98 2.30
CA ALA A 284 18.43 -7.05 3.39
C ALA A 284 18.44 -8.42 4.14
N PHE A 285 18.98 -9.48 3.51
CA PHE A 285 19.15 -10.82 4.09
C PHE A 285 20.58 -11.12 4.58
N VAL A 286 21.54 -10.23 4.35
CA VAL A 286 22.96 -10.47 4.68
C VAL A 286 23.31 -9.73 5.97
N GLN A 287 23.86 -10.46 6.94
CA GLN A 287 24.39 -9.88 8.18
C GLN A 287 25.46 -8.81 7.87
N LEU A 288 25.11 -7.55 8.09
CA LEU A 288 26.03 -6.40 8.09
C LEU A 288 25.79 -5.59 9.37
N ALA A 289 26.38 -6.08 10.46
CA ALA A 289 26.24 -5.51 11.81
C ALA A 289 26.49 -3.99 11.84
N SER A 290 27.44 -3.49 11.04
CA SER A 290 27.84 -2.07 10.98
C SER A 290 26.84 -1.12 10.30
N VAL A 291 25.86 -1.63 9.55
CA VAL A 291 24.75 -0.82 9.00
C VAL A 291 23.50 -1.00 9.87
N GLN A 292 23.32 -2.18 10.45
CA GLN A 292 22.14 -2.56 11.24
C GLN A 292 21.97 -1.70 12.51
N GLU A 293 23.05 -1.36 13.23
CA GLU A 293 23.00 -0.45 14.40
C GLU A 293 22.43 0.94 14.07
N LYS A 294 22.50 1.40 12.82
CA LYS A 294 21.99 2.72 12.38
C LYS A 294 20.57 2.68 11.81
N MET A 295 19.96 1.50 11.68
CA MET A 295 18.65 1.32 11.02
C MET A 295 17.63 0.53 11.85
N ALA A 296 18.03 -0.06 12.98
CA ALA A 296 17.10 -0.66 13.93
C ALA A 296 16.22 0.43 14.59
N PRO A 297 14.90 0.22 14.72
CA PRO A 297 14.00 1.06 15.50
C PRO A 297 14.55 1.34 16.91
N LYS A 298 14.77 2.63 17.23
CA LYS A 298 15.13 3.08 18.57
C LYS A 298 14.13 2.52 19.59
N GLY A 299 14.63 1.94 20.68
CA GLY A 299 13.82 1.32 21.73
C GLY A 299 13.60 -0.19 21.60
N ILE A 300 13.85 -0.85 20.46
CA ILE A 300 13.80 -2.34 20.39
C ILE A 300 14.80 -2.99 21.35
N GLU A 301 15.90 -2.32 21.63
CA GLU A 301 16.91 -2.75 22.62
C GLU A 301 16.37 -2.71 24.06
N ALA A 302 15.39 -1.85 24.36
CA ALA A 302 14.79 -1.69 25.68
C ALA A 302 13.68 -2.72 26.00
N CYS A 303 13.20 -3.48 25.00
CA CYS A 303 12.18 -4.52 25.22
C CYS A 303 12.73 -5.72 26.01
N ASP A 304 12.03 -6.10 27.09
CA ASP A 304 12.30 -7.31 27.88
C ASP A 304 11.71 -8.53 27.16
N VAL A 305 12.58 -9.34 26.57
CA VAL A 305 12.23 -10.53 25.79
C VAL A 305 12.61 -11.79 26.57
N ARG A 306 11.67 -12.72 26.68
CA ARG A 306 11.85 -14.01 27.38
C ARG A 306 11.26 -15.15 26.57
N GLN A 307 11.77 -16.36 26.75
CA GLN A 307 11.19 -17.56 26.18
C GLN A 307 10.82 -18.57 27.29
N ASP A 308 9.75 -19.31 27.07
CA ASP A 308 9.18 -20.32 27.99
C ASP A 308 8.73 -21.52 27.14
N SER A 309 9.70 -22.36 26.82
CA SER A 309 9.63 -23.35 25.73
C SER A 309 9.90 -24.76 26.24
N ASN A 310 9.17 -25.75 25.70
CA ASN A 310 9.33 -27.17 25.98
C ASN A 310 8.94 -28.03 24.75
N GLU A 311 8.95 -29.35 24.91
CA GLU A 311 8.71 -30.34 23.85
C GLU A 311 7.32 -30.28 23.18
N GLN A 312 6.38 -29.53 23.76
CA GLN A 312 4.99 -29.40 23.30
C GLN A 312 4.63 -27.97 22.87
N ARG A 313 5.41 -26.96 23.28
CA ARG A 313 5.13 -25.55 22.99
C ARG A 313 6.38 -24.68 22.97
N LEU A 314 6.39 -23.67 22.10
CA LEU A 314 7.33 -22.55 22.16
C LEU A 314 6.56 -21.30 22.53
N ILE A 315 7.00 -20.55 23.54
CA ILE A 315 6.38 -19.28 23.93
C ILE A 315 7.43 -18.18 23.87
N TYR A 316 7.18 -17.18 23.02
CA TYR A 316 7.97 -15.95 22.92
C TYR A 316 7.21 -14.84 23.63
N LYS A 317 7.79 -14.31 24.71
CA LYS A 317 7.21 -13.27 25.55
C LYS A 317 7.99 -11.97 25.34
N CYS A 318 7.29 -10.85 25.20
CA CYS A 318 7.92 -9.56 25.02
C CYS A 318 7.11 -8.48 25.76
N ARG A 319 7.72 -7.87 26.77
CA ARG A 319 7.27 -6.58 27.28
C ARG A 319 7.98 -5.49 26.48
N LEU A 320 7.20 -4.59 25.88
CA LEU A 320 7.71 -3.44 25.15
C LEU A 320 8.36 -2.45 26.13
N ASP A 321 9.10 -1.46 25.63
CA ASP A 321 9.95 -0.54 26.42
C ASP A 321 9.36 -0.22 27.82
N PRO A 322 9.84 -0.86 28.90
CA PRO A 322 9.26 -0.73 30.23
C PRO A 322 9.42 0.68 30.84
N SER A 323 10.23 1.55 30.23
CA SER A 323 10.38 2.95 30.63
C SER A 323 9.25 3.86 30.10
N VAL A 324 8.46 3.34 29.15
CA VAL A 324 7.32 4.02 28.52
C VAL A 324 6.00 3.63 29.17
N ASP A 325 5.65 2.33 29.14
CA ASP A 325 4.44 1.78 29.75
C ASP A 325 4.61 0.29 30.13
N ASN A 326 3.50 -0.42 30.39
CA ASN A 326 3.49 -1.86 30.66
C ASN A 326 2.97 -2.68 29.47
N SER A 327 2.93 -2.14 28.25
CA SER A 327 2.42 -2.89 27.10
C SER A 327 3.37 -4.01 26.65
N GLY A 328 2.82 -5.02 25.97
CA GLY A 328 3.57 -6.20 25.59
C GLY A 328 2.78 -7.13 24.68
N TYR A 329 3.35 -8.30 24.39
CA TYR A 329 2.69 -9.37 23.64
C TYR A 329 3.28 -10.73 24.02
N ALA A 330 2.54 -11.77 23.69
CA ALA A 330 3.07 -13.13 23.69
C ALA A 330 2.67 -13.85 22.41
N GLY A 331 3.64 -14.57 21.84
CA GLY A 331 3.44 -15.52 20.75
C GLY A 331 3.60 -16.94 21.25
N LEU A 332 2.56 -17.76 21.10
CA LEU A 332 2.57 -19.16 21.51
C LEU A 332 2.42 -20.05 20.28
N THR A 333 3.37 -20.98 20.12
CA THR A 333 3.34 -22.04 19.11
C THR A 333 3.10 -23.38 19.81
N ARG A 334 1.93 -23.98 19.64
CA ARG A 334 1.65 -25.36 20.07
C ARG A 334 2.18 -26.33 19.01
N VAL A 335 2.84 -27.39 19.47
CA VAL A 335 3.50 -28.39 18.61
C VAL A 335 2.78 -29.73 18.72
N VAL A 336 2.22 -30.20 17.61
CA VAL A 336 1.51 -31.48 17.52
C VAL A 336 2.33 -32.41 16.63
N ARG A 337 2.78 -33.54 17.19
CA ARG A 337 3.68 -34.49 16.51
C ARG A 337 2.96 -35.81 16.25
N ASN A 338 3.11 -36.36 15.05
CA ASN A 338 2.70 -37.73 14.75
C ASN A 338 3.90 -38.68 14.97
N GLY A 339 4.04 -39.17 16.20
CA GLY A 339 5.17 -39.99 16.63
C GLY A 339 6.48 -39.19 16.82
N GLY A 340 7.60 -39.92 16.85
CA GLY A 340 8.93 -39.34 17.07
C GLY A 340 9.20 -38.89 18.51
N SER A 341 10.41 -38.43 18.75
CA SER A 341 10.85 -37.76 19.98
C SER A 341 10.89 -36.25 19.80
N ALA A 342 10.90 -35.54 20.93
CA ALA A 342 11.18 -34.11 20.98
C ALA A 342 12.01 -33.82 22.23
N ARG A 343 12.86 -32.79 22.17
CA ARG A 343 13.69 -32.30 23.28
C ARG A 343 14.04 -30.84 23.04
N MET A 344 14.30 -30.09 24.12
CA MET A 344 14.94 -28.78 24.01
C MET A 344 16.47 -28.89 23.85
N ASP A 345 17.04 -27.91 23.16
CA ASP A 345 18.47 -27.71 22.92
C ASP A 345 18.76 -26.20 23.03
N GLY A 346 18.91 -25.73 24.26
CA GLY A 346 18.70 -24.31 24.60
C GLY A 346 17.28 -23.87 24.24
N ASP A 347 17.14 -22.70 23.61
CA ASP A 347 15.87 -22.17 23.12
C ASP A 347 15.40 -22.82 21.79
N THR A 348 16.11 -23.85 21.29
CA THR A 348 15.71 -24.58 20.07
C THR A 348 14.97 -25.86 20.43
N LEU A 349 13.76 -26.03 19.91
CA LEU A 349 13.07 -27.32 19.95
C LEU A 349 13.61 -28.22 18.83
N VAL A 350 14.07 -29.41 19.21
CA VAL A 350 14.52 -30.45 18.27
C VAL A 350 13.48 -31.56 18.25
N ILE A 351 12.93 -31.84 17.07
CA ILE A 351 12.01 -32.95 16.82
C ILE A 351 12.74 -33.97 15.94
N GLU A 352 12.67 -35.24 16.34
CA GLU A 352 13.38 -36.35 15.69
C GLU A 352 12.40 -37.49 15.38
N ASN A 353 12.53 -38.09 14.20
CA ASN A 353 11.80 -39.30 13.78
C ASN A 353 10.25 -39.21 13.79
N ALA A 354 9.68 -38.01 13.60
CA ALA A 354 8.22 -37.82 13.48
C ALA A 354 7.72 -38.13 12.06
N SER A 355 6.48 -38.64 11.89
CA SER A 355 5.87 -38.77 10.55
C SER A 355 5.37 -37.43 10.00
N SER A 356 4.83 -36.59 10.88
CA SER A 356 4.44 -35.21 10.58
C SER A 356 4.54 -34.32 11.83
N VAL A 357 4.64 -33.02 11.62
CA VAL A 357 4.62 -31.99 12.66
C VAL A 357 3.65 -30.89 12.23
N MET A 358 2.72 -30.54 13.11
CA MET A 358 1.88 -29.36 12.96
C MET A 358 2.24 -28.32 14.01
N LEU A 359 2.34 -27.06 13.58
CA LEU A 359 2.53 -25.91 14.45
C LEU A 359 1.27 -25.05 14.39
N LEU A 360 0.73 -24.71 15.56
CA LEU A 360 -0.41 -23.80 15.73
C LEU A 360 0.09 -22.56 16.47
N THR A 361 0.26 -21.46 15.76
CA THR A 361 0.90 -20.24 16.27
C THR A 361 -0.12 -19.11 16.41
N ARG A 362 -0.24 -18.55 17.62
CA ARG A 362 -1.09 -17.38 17.90
C ARG A 362 -0.28 -16.30 18.62
N ILE A 363 -0.57 -15.04 18.31
CA ILE A 363 0.04 -13.85 18.89
C ILE A 363 -1.08 -12.95 19.35
N ASP A 364 -1.08 -12.57 20.63
CA ASP A 364 -1.98 -11.56 21.17
C ASP A 364 -1.15 -10.40 21.75
N TYR A 365 -1.63 -9.18 21.55
CA TYR A 365 -1.08 -7.95 22.15
C TYR A 365 -1.82 -7.61 23.45
N PHE A 366 -1.08 -7.07 24.42
CA PHE A 366 -1.57 -6.69 25.74
C PHE A 366 -1.24 -5.20 25.99
N PRO A 367 -2.24 -4.32 26.14
CA PRO A 367 -2.04 -2.94 26.57
C PRO A 367 -1.41 -2.84 27.98
N ASP A 368 -1.68 -3.84 28.82
CA ASP A 368 -1.13 -4.02 30.15
C ASP A 368 -0.68 -5.48 30.27
N TYR A 369 0.64 -5.71 30.28
CA TYR A 369 1.26 -7.02 30.21
C TYR A 369 1.26 -7.70 31.58
N ASP A 370 0.75 -8.92 31.61
CA ASP A 370 0.72 -9.80 32.78
C ASP A 370 0.82 -11.27 32.34
N GLU A 371 1.59 -12.09 33.08
CA GLU A 371 1.79 -13.51 32.74
C GLU A 371 0.48 -14.32 32.73
N ARG A 372 -0.54 -13.91 33.50
CA ARG A 372 -1.88 -14.54 33.50
C ARG A 372 -2.58 -14.46 32.13
N ASN A 373 -2.25 -13.46 31.31
CA ASN A 373 -2.80 -13.34 29.96
C ASN A 373 -2.30 -14.46 29.03
N ILE A 374 -1.12 -15.04 29.32
CA ILE A 374 -0.50 -16.09 28.52
C ILE A 374 -1.25 -17.42 28.66
N GLU A 375 -1.78 -17.71 29.86
CA GLU A 375 -2.68 -18.86 30.06
C GLU A 375 -3.92 -18.80 29.15
N THR A 376 -4.39 -17.61 28.81
CA THR A 376 -5.56 -17.42 27.94
C THR A 376 -5.22 -17.77 26.50
N ILE A 377 -4.07 -17.32 25.98
CA ILE A 377 -3.57 -17.77 24.66
C ILE A 377 -3.39 -19.29 24.67
N GLN A 378 -2.74 -19.83 25.70
CA GLN A 378 -2.46 -21.26 25.81
C GLN A 378 -3.75 -22.09 25.73
N LYS A 379 -4.74 -21.80 26.57
CA LYS A 379 -6.04 -22.49 26.57
C LYS A 379 -6.75 -22.38 25.22
N ALA A 380 -6.67 -21.22 24.56
CA ALA A 380 -7.26 -21.01 23.24
C ALA A 380 -6.60 -21.89 22.15
N VAL A 381 -5.27 -21.97 22.11
CA VAL A 381 -4.53 -22.76 21.09
C VAL A 381 -4.57 -24.27 21.40
N GLU A 382 -4.59 -24.66 22.67
CA GLU A 382 -4.75 -26.06 23.11
C GLU A 382 -6.16 -26.61 22.83
N GLY A 383 -7.19 -25.76 22.92
CA GLY A 383 -8.57 -26.11 22.57
C GLY A 383 -8.85 -26.28 21.08
N LEU A 384 -7.91 -25.92 20.20
CA LEU A 384 -8.07 -26.11 18.75
C LEU A 384 -7.97 -27.59 18.36
N THR A 385 -8.78 -27.96 17.36
CA THR A 385 -8.65 -29.25 16.66
C THR A 385 -7.26 -29.40 16.04
N THR A 386 -6.78 -30.64 15.96
CA THR A 386 -5.50 -30.96 15.32
C THR A 386 -5.66 -31.47 13.88
N ASP A 387 -6.85 -31.29 13.30
CA ASP A 387 -7.15 -31.57 11.89
C ASP A 387 -6.88 -30.33 11.03
N TYR A 388 -5.81 -30.41 10.22
CA TYR A 388 -5.40 -29.37 9.29
C TYR A 388 -6.49 -29.05 8.25
N THR A 389 -7.17 -30.07 7.73
CA THR A 389 -8.18 -29.92 6.68
C THR A 389 -9.42 -29.23 7.25
N ALA A 390 -9.87 -29.62 8.45
CA ALA A 390 -11.01 -28.98 9.09
C ALA A 390 -10.78 -27.48 9.38
N LEU A 391 -9.57 -27.09 9.79
CA LEU A 391 -9.20 -25.69 9.98
C LEU A 391 -9.15 -24.95 8.62
N LEU A 392 -8.59 -25.57 7.59
CA LEU A 392 -8.46 -24.97 6.26
C LEU A 392 -9.82 -24.76 5.59
N GLU A 393 -10.72 -25.75 5.64
CA GLU A 393 -12.08 -25.64 5.10
C GLU A 393 -12.89 -24.55 5.80
N ARG A 394 -12.76 -24.43 7.13
CA ARG A 394 -13.42 -23.35 7.89
C ARG A 394 -12.91 -21.98 7.49
N HIS A 395 -11.60 -21.82 7.31
CA HIS A 395 -11.03 -20.57 6.84
C HIS A 395 -11.43 -20.25 5.39
N GLN A 396 -11.35 -21.24 4.49
CA GLN A 396 -11.69 -21.10 3.07
C GLN A 396 -13.11 -20.57 2.88
N LYS A 397 -14.10 -21.03 3.65
CA LYS A 397 -15.49 -20.52 3.58
C LYS A 397 -15.62 -19.01 3.80
N VAL A 398 -14.72 -18.41 4.58
CA VAL A 398 -14.70 -16.94 4.83
C VAL A 398 -13.86 -16.23 3.77
N GLN A 399 -12.70 -16.78 3.42
CA GLN A 399 -11.75 -16.17 2.51
C GLN A 399 -12.24 -16.19 1.05
N SER A 400 -12.82 -17.31 0.60
CA SER A 400 -13.32 -17.48 -0.76
C SER A 400 -14.56 -16.62 -1.03
N GLU A 401 -15.42 -16.41 -0.03
CA GLU A 401 -16.59 -15.54 -0.14
C GLU A 401 -16.15 -14.10 -0.46
N ILE A 402 -15.27 -13.51 0.36
CA ILE A 402 -14.82 -12.12 0.20
C ILE A 402 -14.04 -11.92 -1.11
N ILE A 403 -13.08 -12.79 -1.44
CA ILE A 403 -12.23 -12.59 -2.63
C ILE A 403 -13.04 -12.69 -3.92
N ASN A 404 -14.04 -13.57 -3.97
CA ASN A 404 -14.87 -13.83 -5.16
C ASN A 404 -16.03 -12.85 -5.36
N ARG A 405 -16.28 -11.90 -4.42
CA ARG A 405 -17.29 -10.84 -4.63
C ARG A 405 -17.06 -10.01 -5.88
N VAL A 406 -15.79 -9.81 -6.27
CA VAL A 406 -15.41 -9.13 -7.51
C VAL A 406 -14.28 -9.89 -8.19
N THR A 407 -14.49 -10.26 -9.45
CA THR A 407 -13.55 -11.03 -10.28
C THR A 407 -13.37 -10.39 -11.63
N VAL A 408 -12.21 -10.60 -12.26
CA VAL A 408 -11.94 -10.27 -13.67
C VAL A 408 -11.57 -11.52 -14.45
N ASP A 409 -11.82 -11.51 -15.76
CA ASP A 409 -11.30 -12.48 -16.73
C ASP A 409 -10.83 -11.71 -17.95
N PHE A 410 -9.57 -11.89 -18.35
CA PHE A 410 -8.97 -11.29 -19.54
C PHE A 410 -8.56 -12.37 -20.58
N GLY A 411 -8.92 -13.63 -20.36
CA GLY A 411 -8.55 -14.78 -21.19
C GLY A 411 -7.32 -15.56 -20.70
N GLY A 412 -6.88 -15.37 -19.45
CA GLY A 412 -5.65 -15.96 -18.90
C GLY A 412 -5.72 -17.45 -18.54
N ALA A 413 -6.90 -18.08 -18.60
CA ALA A 413 -7.14 -19.44 -18.11
C ALA A 413 -6.17 -20.52 -18.64
N ALA A 414 -5.66 -20.39 -19.87
CA ALA A 414 -4.69 -21.32 -20.46
C ALA A 414 -3.27 -21.16 -19.88
N GLN A 415 -2.91 -19.97 -19.40
CA GLN A 415 -1.61 -19.62 -18.85
C GLN A 415 -1.51 -19.85 -17.32
N TYR A 416 -2.56 -20.39 -16.67
CA TYR A 416 -2.67 -20.47 -15.21
C TYR A 416 -1.49 -21.12 -14.48
N GLY A 417 -0.78 -22.06 -15.12
CA GLY A 417 0.35 -22.81 -14.58
C GLY A 417 1.71 -22.12 -14.71
N LEU A 418 1.79 -21.01 -15.46
CA LEU A 418 2.99 -20.18 -15.53
C LEU A 418 3.26 -19.54 -14.16
N SER A 419 4.55 -19.50 -13.81
CA SER A 419 5.03 -18.82 -12.61
C SER A 419 5.01 -17.31 -12.77
N SER A 420 5.12 -16.59 -11.65
CA SER A 420 5.20 -15.13 -11.66
C SER A 420 6.45 -14.64 -12.41
N GLU A 421 7.56 -15.38 -12.32
CA GLU A 421 8.78 -15.16 -13.10
C GLU A 421 8.52 -15.27 -14.62
N GLU A 422 7.83 -16.33 -15.04
CA GLU A 422 7.50 -16.60 -16.45
C GLU A 422 6.50 -15.57 -16.99
N LEU A 423 5.49 -15.19 -16.19
CA LEU A 423 4.47 -14.18 -16.54
C LEU A 423 5.03 -12.75 -16.63
N LEU A 424 5.92 -12.36 -15.72
CA LEU A 424 6.61 -11.07 -15.79
C LEU A 424 7.55 -11.00 -17.02
N SER A 425 8.13 -12.14 -17.41
CA SER A 425 8.92 -12.26 -18.65
C SER A 425 8.03 -12.18 -19.90
N ASP A 426 6.89 -12.87 -19.91
CA ASP A 426 5.89 -12.82 -20.98
C ASP A 426 5.44 -11.38 -21.24
N GLN A 427 5.01 -10.64 -20.20
CA GLN A 427 4.61 -9.23 -20.32
C GLN A 427 5.70 -8.35 -20.93
N ARG A 428 6.97 -8.51 -20.54
CA ARG A 428 8.09 -7.71 -21.06
C ARG A 428 8.44 -8.01 -22.52
N SER A 429 7.99 -9.14 -23.04
CA SER A 429 8.27 -9.60 -24.40
C SER A 429 7.19 -9.28 -25.43
N ARG A 430 6.03 -8.76 -24.98
CA ARG A 430 4.81 -8.62 -25.79
C ARG A 430 4.25 -7.18 -25.80
N PRO A 431 3.59 -6.76 -26.89
CA PRO A 431 3.04 -5.39 -27.03
C PRO A 431 1.65 -5.22 -26.40
N ASP A 432 0.95 -6.30 -26.08
CA ASP A 432 -0.34 -6.34 -25.38
C ASP A 432 -0.13 -6.54 -23.85
N TYR A 433 -1.20 -6.87 -23.12
CA TYR A 433 -1.09 -7.31 -21.73
C TYR A 433 -1.08 -8.83 -21.66
N SER A 434 -0.25 -9.40 -20.80
CA SER A 434 -0.30 -10.81 -20.40
C SER A 434 -1.57 -11.06 -19.59
N PRO A 435 -2.59 -11.77 -20.11
CA PRO A 435 -3.90 -11.84 -19.47
C PRO A 435 -3.86 -12.44 -18.07
N ALA A 436 -3.18 -13.58 -17.92
CA ALA A 436 -3.05 -14.24 -16.63
C ALA A 436 -2.22 -13.43 -15.61
N LEU A 437 -1.29 -12.57 -16.05
CA LEU A 437 -0.61 -11.67 -15.14
C LEU A 437 -1.56 -10.57 -14.65
N LEU A 438 -2.33 -9.97 -15.56
CA LEU A 438 -3.27 -8.88 -15.24
C LEU A 438 -4.37 -9.36 -14.28
N GLU A 439 -4.89 -10.57 -14.48
CA GLU A 439 -5.79 -11.27 -13.54
C GLU A 439 -5.13 -11.44 -12.17
N LYS A 440 -3.92 -12.03 -12.12
CA LYS A 440 -3.24 -12.35 -10.86
C LYS A 440 -2.83 -11.10 -10.06
N ILE A 441 -2.42 -10.00 -10.69
CA ILE A 441 -2.07 -8.76 -9.96
C ILE A 441 -3.32 -8.03 -9.44
N PHE A 442 -4.45 -8.12 -10.16
CA PHE A 442 -5.75 -7.66 -9.67
C PHE A 442 -6.18 -8.44 -8.42
N GLU A 443 -6.17 -9.77 -8.51
CA GLU A 443 -6.54 -10.65 -7.39
C GLU A 443 -5.57 -10.51 -6.20
N MET A 444 -4.26 -10.41 -6.45
CA MET A 444 -3.25 -10.23 -5.41
C MET A 444 -3.46 -8.92 -4.62
N GLY A 445 -3.85 -7.83 -5.29
CA GLY A 445 -4.18 -6.58 -4.60
C GLY A 445 -5.37 -6.71 -3.64
N ARG A 446 -6.44 -7.38 -4.09
CA ARG A 446 -7.61 -7.70 -3.25
C ARG A 446 -7.24 -8.64 -2.10
N TYR A 447 -6.52 -9.72 -2.40
CA TYR A 447 -6.03 -10.70 -1.44
C TYR A 447 -5.21 -10.04 -0.33
N TRP A 448 -4.21 -9.25 -0.70
CA TRP A 448 -3.35 -8.51 0.23
C TRP A 448 -4.16 -7.62 1.18
N PHE A 449 -5.14 -6.87 0.66
CA PHE A 449 -6.01 -6.01 1.47
C PHE A 449 -6.82 -6.82 2.49
N ILE A 450 -7.37 -7.97 2.10
CA ILE A 450 -8.11 -8.87 2.99
C ILE A 450 -7.21 -9.39 4.11
N LEU A 451 -6.02 -9.91 3.79
CA LEU A 451 -5.09 -10.48 4.79
C LEU A 451 -4.65 -9.49 5.86
N ASN A 452 -4.59 -8.19 5.52
CA ASN A 452 -4.01 -7.14 6.36
C ASN A 452 -5.07 -6.21 6.99
N SER A 453 -6.37 -6.52 6.84
CA SER A 453 -7.47 -5.77 7.45
C SER A 453 -8.10 -6.53 8.63
N GLY A 454 -7.91 -6.00 9.84
CA GLY A 454 -8.32 -6.58 11.13
C GLY A 454 -9.14 -5.61 11.98
N LYS A 455 -8.69 -5.29 13.20
CA LYS A 455 -9.18 -4.12 13.96
C LYS A 455 -8.99 -2.86 13.12
N TYR A 456 -7.80 -2.72 12.55
CA TYR A 456 -7.33 -1.60 11.74
C TYR A 456 -7.44 -1.91 10.23
N PRO A 457 -7.50 -0.87 9.37
CA PRO A 457 -7.39 -1.08 7.94
C PRO A 457 -5.98 -1.55 7.56
N CYS A 458 -5.83 -1.92 6.29
CA CYS A 458 -4.56 -2.34 5.74
C CYS A 458 -3.48 -1.26 5.87
N ILE A 459 -2.47 -1.53 6.71
CA ILE A 459 -1.45 -0.58 7.19
C ILE A 459 -0.03 -1.21 7.09
N ALA A 460 0.18 -2.12 6.13
CA ALA A 460 1.32 -3.05 6.17
C ALA A 460 2.72 -2.39 6.11
N ALA A 461 2.86 -1.13 5.66
CA ALA A 461 4.15 -0.47 5.44
C ALA A 461 4.31 0.89 6.17
N GLY A 462 3.69 1.01 7.35
CA GLY A 462 3.59 2.29 8.04
C GLY A 462 2.40 3.11 7.53
N ILE A 463 2.19 4.26 8.15
CA ILE A 463 0.91 4.98 8.07
C ILE A 463 1.18 6.40 7.63
N ASN A 464 0.67 6.74 6.46
CA ASN A 464 0.67 8.06 5.87
C ASN A 464 -0.66 8.29 5.13
N THR A 465 -0.90 9.50 4.63
CA THR A 465 -2.11 9.77 3.83
C THR A 465 -2.14 9.08 2.45
N THR A 466 -1.04 8.46 1.97
CA THR A 466 -1.10 7.59 0.78
C THR A 466 -1.84 6.28 1.02
N ILE A 467 -2.30 6.01 2.26
CA ILE A 467 -3.29 4.97 2.56
C ILE A 467 -4.52 5.02 1.65
N ASN A 468 -4.89 6.19 1.12
CA ASN A 468 -5.96 6.33 0.10
C ASN A 468 -5.72 5.48 -1.16
N LEU A 469 -4.47 5.27 -1.60
CA LEU A 469 -4.17 4.35 -2.70
C LEU A 469 -4.23 2.89 -2.25
N GLN A 470 -3.81 2.61 -1.02
CA GLN A 470 -3.87 1.27 -0.40
C GLN A 470 -5.33 0.80 -0.21
N THR A 471 -6.27 1.72 0.00
CA THR A 471 -7.71 1.51 0.13
C THR A 471 -8.51 1.83 -1.15
N ALA A 472 -7.89 2.36 -2.21
CA ALA A 472 -8.59 2.94 -3.38
C ALA A 472 -9.65 2.01 -4.00
N GLY A 473 -9.29 0.73 -4.17
CA GLY A 473 -10.19 -0.26 -4.75
C GLY A 473 -11.17 -0.91 -3.76
N ALA A 474 -11.07 -0.64 -2.46
CA ALA A 474 -11.77 -1.43 -1.45
C ALA A 474 -13.28 -1.20 -1.40
N ILE A 475 -13.75 0.03 -1.63
CA ILE A 475 -15.20 0.34 -1.67
C ILE A 475 -15.83 -0.24 -2.94
N GLN A 476 -15.31 0.13 -4.12
CA GLN A 476 -15.84 -0.34 -5.41
C GLN A 476 -15.73 -1.88 -5.54
N GLY A 477 -14.69 -2.45 -4.94
CA GLY A 477 -14.40 -3.88 -4.91
C GLY A 477 -15.11 -4.70 -3.81
N ASP A 478 -16.08 -4.15 -3.08
CA ASP A 478 -16.85 -4.84 -2.03
C ASP A 478 -16.00 -5.49 -0.92
N LEU A 479 -14.93 -4.81 -0.50
CA LEU A 479 -14.06 -5.19 0.63
C LEU A 479 -14.49 -4.46 1.90
N HIS A 480 -15.79 -4.51 2.20
CA HIS A 480 -16.44 -3.64 3.16
C HIS A 480 -16.01 -3.90 4.62
N GLU A 481 -15.47 -5.08 4.95
CA GLU A 481 -14.93 -5.40 6.28
C GLU A 481 -13.70 -4.55 6.61
N GLY A 482 -12.76 -4.42 5.66
CA GLY A 482 -11.59 -3.57 5.82
C GLY A 482 -11.93 -2.09 5.80
N MET A 483 -12.95 -1.68 5.04
CA MET A 483 -13.45 -0.30 5.10
C MET A 483 -14.17 0.01 6.40
N LYS A 484 -14.93 -0.93 6.98
CA LYS A 484 -15.48 -0.79 8.35
C LYS A 484 -14.36 -0.60 9.39
N ALA A 485 -13.20 -1.25 9.21
CA ALA A 485 -12.01 -1.02 10.02
C ALA A 485 -11.40 0.38 9.79
N TYR A 486 -11.30 0.83 8.53
CA TYR A 486 -10.87 2.19 8.18
C TYR A 486 -11.73 3.27 8.86
N PHE A 487 -13.06 3.18 8.74
CA PHE A 487 -13.97 4.18 9.31
C PHE A 487 -13.87 4.26 10.84
N ARG A 488 -13.80 3.10 11.54
CA ARG A 488 -13.59 3.09 13.00
C ARG A 488 -12.26 3.71 13.39
N TRP A 489 -11.18 3.39 12.68
CA TRP A 489 -9.87 3.96 12.95
C TRP A 489 -9.84 5.48 12.77
N MET A 490 -10.48 6.00 11.71
CA MET A 490 -10.60 7.45 11.50
C MET A 490 -11.39 8.17 12.60
N GLU A 491 -12.36 7.48 13.22
CA GLU A 491 -13.10 7.98 14.39
C GLU A 491 -12.28 7.87 15.69
N GLU A 492 -11.54 6.76 15.89
CA GLU A 492 -10.64 6.54 17.04
C GLU A 492 -9.58 7.66 17.16
N ILE A 493 -9.07 8.19 16.04
CA ILE A 493 -8.05 9.26 16.03
C ILE A 493 -8.62 10.69 16.00
N ALA A 494 -9.94 10.87 15.86
CA ALA A 494 -10.56 12.20 15.78
C ALA A 494 -10.30 13.12 16.99
N PRO A 495 -10.23 12.62 18.26
CA PRO A 495 -9.86 13.43 19.42
C PRO A 495 -8.49 14.12 19.32
N ASP A 496 -7.50 13.47 18.70
CA ASP A 496 -6.19 14.10 18.45
C ASP A 496 -6.27 15.08 17.28
N CYS A 497 -7.11 14.82 16.28
CA CYS A 497 -7.34 15.73 15.17
C CYS A 497 -8.02 17.03 15.63
N HIS A 498 -8.86 16.99 16.66
CA HIS A 498 -9.37 18.20 17.34
C HIS A 498 -8.25 18.97 18.06
N LYS A 499 -7.38 18.27 18.79
CA LYS A 499 -6.21 18.90 19.43
C LYS A 499 -5.24 19.50 18.41
N ASN A 500 -5.06 18.90 17.24
CA ASN A 500 -4.28 19.49 16.16
C ASN A 500 -4.88 20.83 15.71
N ALA A 501 -6.19 20.91 15.47
CA ALA A 501 -6.87 22.15 15.08
C ALA A 501 -6.70 23.24 16.16
N LEU A 502 -6.91 22.87 17.42
CA LEU A 502 -6.78 23.80 18.55
C LEU A 502 -5.33 24.25 18.78
N ASN A 503 -4.39 23.31 18.93
CA ASN A 503 -3.03 23.60 19.37
C ASN A 503 -2.16 24.21 18.26
N ILE A 504 -2.43 23.92 16.99
CA ILE A 504 -1.62 24.41 15.86
C ILE A 504 -2.18 25.69 15.24
N PHE A 505 -3.51 25.86 15.24
CA PHE A 505 -4.19 26.97 14.57
C PHE A 505 -5.03 27.86 15.50
N GLY A 506 -5.46 27.34 16.66
CA GLY A 506 -6.43 28.01 17.53
C GLY A 506 -7.88 27.84 17.06
N PHE A 507 -8.16 26.83 16.23
CA PHE A 507 -9.44 26.70 15.51
C PHE A 507 -10.33 25.58 16.07
N ARG A 508 -11.63 25.69 15.78
CA ARG A 508 -12.61 24.61 15.96
C ARG A 508 -12.38 23.51 14.90
N GLY A 509 -13.14 22.42 15.03
CA GLY A 509 -13.12 21.36 14.05
C GLY A 509 -11.96 20.37 14.23
N THR A 510 -11.54 19.76 13.12
CA THR A 510 -10.47 18.76 13.07
C THR A 510 -9.41 19.10 12.02
N SER A 511 -8.13 18.86 12.36
CA SER A 511 -7.00 18.92 11.44
C SER A 511 -6.28 17.56 11.47
N TYR A 512 -6.21 16.88 10.33
CA TYR A 512 -5.65 15.52 10.24
C TYR A 512 -4.15 15.56 9.90
N PRO A 513 -3.35 14.62 10.41
CA PRO A 513 -1.90 14.59 10.16
C PRO A 513 -1.53 13.94 8.83
N LEU A 514 -0.31 14.21 8.34
CA LEU A 514 0.30 13.45 7.24
C LEU A 514 0.52 11.97 7.62
N PHE A 515 1.02 11.75 8.84
CA PHE A 515 1.36 10.44 9.39
C PHE A 515 0.47 10.19 10.64
N PRO A 516 -0.83 9.87 10.48
CA PRO A 516 -1.60 9.33 11.58
C PRO A 516 -1.03 7.97 11.99
N ASP A 517 -1.50 7.40 13.10
CA ASP A 517 -1.14 6.05 13.51
C ASP A 517 -2.38 5.26 13.93
N LYS A 518 -2.27 3.93 14.04
CA LYS A 518 -3.28 3.04 14.62
C LYS A 518 -3.61 3.42 16.08
N GLY A 519 -2.68 4.11 16.76
CA GLY A 519 -2.83 4.50 18.16
C GLY A 519 -3.17 5.98 18.42
N PHE A 520 -2.94 6.88 17.46
CA PHE A 520 -3.04 8.34 17.67
C PHE A 520 -3.15 9.13 16.36
N GLY A 521 -3.68 10.35 16.42
CA GLY A 521 -3.90 11.26 15.28
C GLY A 521 -3.09 12.55 15.33
N VAL A 522 -2.01 12.60 16.11
CA VAL A 522 -1.25 13.82 16.41
C VAL A 522 -0.43 14.32 15.22
N ASN A 523 -0.43 15.63 14.98
CA ASN A 523 0.48 16.31 14.05
C ASN A 523 1.82 16.65 14.75
N PHE A 524 2.91 16.05 14.28
CA PHE A 524 4.26 16.26 14.84
C PHE A 524 5.34 16.57 13.79
N TYR A 525 5.03 16.43 12.50
CA TYR A 525 6.05 16.41 11.44
C TYR A 525 6.35 17.82 10.88
N TYR A 526 7.30 18.51 11.52
CA TYR A 526 7.86 19.79 11.09
C TYR A 526 9.33 19.57 10.71
N THR A 527 9.76 20.07 9.54
CA THR A 527 11.17 19.96 9.11
C THR A 527 11.72 21.28 8.60
N SER A 528 13.03 21.49 8.82
CA SER A 528 13.81 22.60 8.24
C SER A 528 14.14 22.39 6.75
N SER A 529 13.79 21.24 6.17
CA SER A 529 14.00 20.97 4.74
C SER A 529 13.21 21.94 3.88
N SER A 530 13.91 22.65 2.99
CA SER A 530 13.31 23.56 1.99
C SER A 530 12.46 22.85 0.95
N GLU A 531 12.52 21.53 0.85
CA GLU A 531 11.71 20.72 -0.09
C GLU A 531 10.39 20.25 0.52
N ILE A 532 10.30 20.20 1.87
CA ILE A 532 9.26 19.46 2.59
C ILE A 532 8.47 20.36 3.56
N GLY A 533 9.13 21.26 4.29
CA GLY A 533 8.50 22.30 5.10
C GLY A 533 7.66 21.84 6.31
N VAL A 534 6.54 22.53 6.56
CA VAL A 534 5.71 22.41 7.77
C VAL A 534 4.37 21.76 7.44
N TRP A 535 4.31 20.43 7.55
CA TRP A 535 3.17 19.64 7.07
C TRP A 535 1.81 19.86 7.70
N PRO A 536 1.66 20.29 8.96
CA PRO A 536 0.35 20.61 9.50
C PRO A 536 -0.41 21.67 8.67
N TYR A 537 0.30 22.50 7.89
CA TYR A 537 -0.31 23.48 6.97
C TYR A 537 -0.83 22.88 5.65
N TRP A 538 -0.73 21.56 5.44
CA TRP A 538 -1.43 20.87 4.36
C TRP A 538 -2.86 20.48 4.80
N ILE A 539 -3.78 21.44 4.67
CA ILE A 539 -5.15 21.33 5.23
C ILE A 539 -6.08 20.38 4.46
N SER A 540 -5.66 19.87 3.30
CA SER A 540 -6.42 18.87 2.53
C SER A 540 -6.43 17.46 3.15
N ALA A 541 -5.53 17.15 4.09
CA ALA A 541 -5.39 15.81 4.67
C ALA A 541 -6.73 15.23 5.17
N GLY A 542 -7.54 16.07 5.82
CA GLY A 542 -8.83 15.66 6.38
C GLY A 542 -9.85 15.23 5.33
N GLY A 543 -10.14 16.10 4.35
CA GLY A 543 -11.09 15.77 3.27
C GLY A 543 -10.62 14.60 2.41
N TRP A 544 -9.31 14.50 2.16
CA TRP A 544 -8.68 13.35 1.49
C TRP A 544 -8.92 12.03 2.24
N LEU A 545 -8.76 11.98 3.57
CA LEU A 545 -9.01 10.77 4.37
C LEU A 545 -10.50 10.46 4.54
N LEU A 546 -11.34 11.48 4.71
CA LEU A 546 -12.79 11.33 4.96
C LEU A 546 -13.61 11.09 3.69
N ARG A 547 -13.07 11.33 2.49
CA ARG A 547 -13.70 11.02 1.19
C ARG A 547 -14.31 9.62 1.12
N HIS A 548 -13.63 8.62 1.68
CA HIS A 548 -14.13 7.24 1.71
C HIS A 548 -15.49 7.07 2.40
N PHE A 549 -15.87 7.93 3.35
CA PHE A 549 -17.18 7.89 4.00
C PHE A 549 -18.31 8.25 3.02
N TRP A 550 -18.09 9.26 2.17
CA TRP A 550 -19.06 9.65 1.14
C TRP A 550 -19.21 8.56 0.07
N ASP A 551 -18.08 8.03 -0.42
CA ASP A 551 -18.08 6.93 -1.39
C ASP A 551 -18.80 5.67 -0.85
N TYR A 552 -18.66 5.37 0.45
CA TYR A 552 -19.35 4.24 1.08
C TYR A 552 -20.87 4.42 1.07
N TYR A 553 -21.36 5.62 1.39
CA TYR A 553 -22.79 5.93 1.24
C TYR A 553 -23.25 5.76 -0.21
N LEU A 554 -22.50 6.27 -1.19
CA LEU A 554 -22.90 6.19 -2.61
C LEU A 554 -22.99 4.78 -3.19
N VAL A 555 -22.30 3.78 -2.60
CA VAL A 555 -22.42 2.37 -3.01
C VAL A 555 -23.40 1.55 -2.16
N THR A 556 -23.74 1.98 -0.95
CA THR A 556 -24.61 1.22 -0.02
C THR A 556 -26.02 1.79 0.14
N GLY A 557 -26.20 3.11 0.02
CA GLY A 557 -27.44 3.80 0.37
C GLY A 557 -27.66 3.97 1.87
N ASP A 558 -26.67 3.61 2.71
CA ASP A 558 -26.80 3.59 4.17
C ASP A 558 -26.94 5.00 4.76
N LYS A 559 -28.19 5.38 5.04
CA LYS A 559 -28.53 6.67 5.65
C LYS A 559 -28.15 6.76 7.13
N GLU A 560 -28.05 5.64 7.84
CA GLU A 560 -27.60 5.64 9.24
C GLU A 560 -26.10 5.89 9.32
N PHE A 561 -25.31 5.30 8.41
CA PHE A 561 -23.90 5.63 8.24
C PHE A 561 -23.71 7.09 7.83
N LEU A 562 -24.53 7.59 6.89
CA LEU A 562 -24.46 8.99 6.44
C LEU A 562 -24.71 9.96 7.61
N LEU A 563 -25.76 9.73 8.39
CA LEU A 563 -26.17 10.59 9.52
C LEU A 563 -25.21 10.48 10.72
N ASN A 564 -24.85 9.25 11.12
CA ASN A 564 -24.18 9.03 12.41
C ASN A 564 -22.64 8.99 12.32
N ARG A 565 -22.06 8.88 11.11
CA ARG A 565 -20.60 8.72 10.93
C ARG A 565 -20.01 9.73 9.95
N MET A 566 -20.54 9.83 8.74
CA MET A 566 -20.04 10.77 7.72
C MET A 566 -20.33 12.23 8.10
N MET A 567 -21.58 12.55 8.43
CA MET A 567 -21.99 13.93 8.68
C MET A 567 -21.26 14.59 9.87
N PRO A 568 -21.07 13.93 11.05
CA PRO A 568 -20.29 14.51 12.14
C PRO A 568 -18.85 14.84 11.71
N ALA A 569 -18.15 13.91 11.06
CA ALA A 569 -16.78 14.11 10.61
C ALA A 569 -16.64 15.27 9.60
N TYR A 570 -17.60 15.41 8.68
CA TYR A 570 -17.63 16.53 7.72
C TYR A 570 -18.02 17.88 8.36
N LYS A 571 -18.88 17.88 9.39
CA LYS A 571 -19.18 19.11 10.17
C LYS A 571 -17.93 19.65 10.86
N GLU A 572 -17.10 18.77 11.44
CA GLU A 572 -15.85 19.19 12.07
C GLU A 572 -14.83 19.75 11.06
N LEU A 573 -14.71 19.18 9.85
CA LEU A 573 -13.91 19.81 8.79
C LEU A 573 -14.48 21.17 8.35
N ALA A 574 -15.80 21.30 8.25
CA ALA A 574 -16.45 22.57 7.88
C ALA A 574 -16.19 23.67 8.94
N LEU A 575 -16.19 23.33 10.23
CA LEU A 575 -15.81 24.24 11.31
C LEU A 575 -14.34 24.68 11.21
N PHE A 576 -13.43 23.76 10.89
CA PHE A 576 -12.02 24.11 10.66
C PHE A 576 -11.87 25.06 9.46
N TYR A 577 -12.54 24.80 8.34
CA TYR A 577 -12.51 25.67 7.17
C TYR A 577 -13.15 27.05 7.42
N GLU A 578 -14.18 27.13 8.25
CA GLU A 578 -14.79 28.40 8.67
C GLU A 578 -13.79 29.30 9.41
N ASP A 579 -13.06 28.74 10.38
CA ASP A 579 -12.04 29.49 11.15
C ASP A 579 -10.77 29.76 10.33
N PHE A 580 -10.45 28.88 9.38
CA PHE A 580 -9.30 29.04 8.50
C PHE A 580 -9.50 30.14 7.44
N LEU A 581 -10.67 30.19 6.77
CA LEU A 581 -10.94 31.05 5.62
C LEU A 581 -11.36 32.48 6.03
N THR A 582 -10.45 33.19 6.70
CA THR A 582 -10.69 34.57 7.20
C THR A 582 -10.00 35.66 6.37
N VAL A 583 -9.10 35.29 5.46
CA VAL A 583 -8.38 36.24 4.58
C VAL A 583 -9.02 36.24 3.20
N THR A 584 -9.23 37.43 2.61
CA THR A 584 -9.77 37.59 1.25
C THR A 584 -8.87 38.41 0.34
N GLY A 585 -8.88 38.10 -0.96
CA GLY A 585 -8.27 38.91 -2.01
C GLY A 585 -9.04 40.20 -2.31
N LYS A 586 -8.49 41.01 -3.22
CA LYS A 586 -9.12 42.25 -3.72
C LYS A 586 -10.41 41.99 -4.51
N ASP A 587 -10.60 40.77 -4.96
CA ASP A 587 -11.78 40.23 -5.63
C ASP A 587 -12.87 39.76 -4.65
N GLY A 588 -12.59 39.73 -3.35
CA GLY A 588 -13.51 39.26 -2.30
C GLY A 588 -13.54 37.74 -2.11
N ASN A 589 -12.75 36.99 -2.90
CA ASN A 589 -12.58 35.54 -2.73
C ASN A 589 -11.62 35.23 -1.58
N TYR A 590 -11.72 34.06 -0.99
CA TYR A 590 -10.81 33.60 0.05
C TYR A 590 -9.39 33.36 -0.49
N ILE A 591 -8.39 33.60 0.36
CA ILE A 591 -7.01 33.19 0.15
C ILE A 591 -6.71 32.03 1.11
N PHE A 592 -6.27 30.91 0.56
CA PHE A 592 -5.79 29.76 1.32
C PHE A 592 -4.35 30.05 1.76
N VAL A 593 -4.15 30.39 3.03
CA VAL A 593 -2.83 30.79 3.56
C VAL A 593 -2.64 30.43 5.05
N PRO A 594 -1.54 29.76 5.42
CA PRO A 594 -0.60 29.03 4.55
C PRO A 594 -1.26 27.87 3.80
N SER A 595 -0.72 27.48 2.65
CA SER A 595 -1.20 26.36 1.82
C SER A 595 -0.03 25.59 1.21
N ILE A 596 -0.21 24.29 1.00
CA ILE A 596 0.81 23.36 0.50
C ILE A 596 0.18 22.49 -0.59
N SER A 597 0.85 22.35 -1.74
CA SER A 597 0.57 21.25 -2.68
C SER A 597 1.62 20.15 -2.44
N PRO A 598 1.27 18.99 -1.87
CA PRO A 598 2.24 17.94 -1.56
C PRO A 598 2.97 17.44 -2.81
N GLU A 599 4.30 17.34 -2.86
CA GLU A 599 5.31 18.17 -2.17
C GLU A 599 6.00 19.09 -3.18
N ASN A 600 5.22 19.79 -4.01
CA ASN A 600 5.77 20.60 -5.08
C ASN A 600 6.07 22.03 -4.61
N ILE A 601 6.94 22.71 -5.35
CA ILE A 601 7.27 24.13 -5.15
C ILE A 601 7.14 24.83 -6.52
N PRO A 602 6.53 26.03 -6.61
CA PRO A 602 6.46 26.79 -7.85
C PRO A 602 7.86 27.11 -8.39
N ARG A 603 8.03 27.02 -9.71
CA ARG A 603 9.29 27.28 -10.40
C ARG A 603 9.84 28.69 -10.12
N SER A 604 8.95 29.67 -9.98
CA SER A 604 9.29 31.06 -9.66
C SER A 604 9.73 31.29 -8.20
N LYS A 605 9.67 30.26 -7.33
CA LYS A 605 9.85 30.36 -5.86
C LYS A 605 10.69 29.24 -5.24
N VAL A 606 11.58 28.60 -6.00
CA VAL A 606 12.43 27.47 -5.53
C VAL A 606 13.20 27.75 -4.21
N GLN A 607 13.56 29.00 -3.91
CA GLN A 607 14.27 29.38 -2.67
C GLN A 607 13.35 29.61 -1.45
N SER A 608 12.02 29.60 -1.63
CA SER A 608 11.05 30.00 -0.61
C SER A 608 10.46 28.85 0.23
N GLY A 609 10.53 27.61 -0.25
CA GLY A 609 9.93 26.44 0.39
C GLY A 609 8.45 26.21 0.02
N PRO A 610 7.84 25.09 0.43
CA PRO A 610 6.51 24.65 -0.04
C PRO A 610 5.31 25.33 0.66
N VAL A 611 5.55 26.12 1.72
CA VAL A 611 4.51 26.81 2.50
C VAL A 611 4.15 28.15 1.84
N ILE A 612 3.14 28.13 0.97
CA ILE A 612 2.77 29.25 0.10
C ILE A 612 1.26 29.50 0.20
N ILE A 613 0.55 29.69 -0.91
CA ILE A 613 -0.84 30.14 -0.99
C ILE A 613 -1.59 29.44 -2.13
N ASN A 614 -2.89 29.25 -1.98
CA ASN A 614 -3.81 28.79 -3.03
C ASN A 614 -3.31 27.54 -3.81
N ALA A 615 -2.87 26.48 -3.13
CA ALA A 615 -2.76 25.19 -3.78
C ALA A 615 -4.14 24.76 -4.32
N THR A 616 -4.22 24.41 -5.60
CA THR A 616 -5.47 23.96 -6.24
C THR A 616 -6.09 22.78 -5.49
N MET A 617 -5.26 21.92 -4.88
CA MET A 617 -5.70 20.83 -4.02
C MET A 617 -6.55 21.31 -2.82
N ASP A 618 -6.06 22.28 -2.03
CA ASP A 618 -6.77 22.77 -0.84
C ASP A 618 -8.12 23.40 -1.22
N ILE A 619 -8.17 24.09 -2.36
CA ILE A 619 -9.40 24.67 -2.92
C ILE A 619 -10.39 23.56 -3.28
N THR A 620 -9.96 22.55 -4.04
CA THR A 620 -10.84 21.46 -4.49
C THR A 620 -11.33 20.59 -3.34
N VAL A 621 -10.46 20.24 -2.39
CA VAL A 621 -10.82 19.42 -1.23
C VAL A 621 -11.79 20.17 -0.33
N CYS A 622 -11.56 21.46 -0.05
CA CYS A 622 -12.48 22.26 0.74
C CYS A 622 -13.85 22.40 0.04
N ARG A 623 -13.87 22.67 -1.27
CA ARG A 623 -15.10 22.71 -2.08
C ARG A 623 -15.87 21.40 -2.01
N GLU A 624 -15.18 20.27 -2.12
CA GLU A 624 -15.81 18.96 -2.03
C GLU A 624 -16.41 18.68 -0.65
N VAL A 625 -15.68 18.98 0.43
CA VAL A 625 -16.18 18.81 1.81
C VAL A 625 -17.46 19.59 2.04
N LEU A 626 -17.49 20.88 1.66
CA LEU A 626 -18.67 21.73 1.82
C LEU A 626 -19.84 21.24 0.94
N ASN A 627 -19.58 20.85 -0.31
CA ASN A 627 -20.62 20.34 -1.22
C ASN A 627 -21.20 18.99 -0.77
N ASN A 628 -20.39 18.07 -0.26
CA ASN A 628 -20.86 16.78 0.22
C ASN A 628 -21.64 16.93 1.54
N LEU A 629 -21.23 17.86 2.42
CA LEU A 629 -21.99 18.18 3.63
C LEU A 629 -23.36 18.78 3.29
N ILE A 630 -23.43 19.74 2.35
CA ILE A 630 -24.70 20.31 1.85
C ILE A 630 -25.60 19.19 1.30
N GLN A 631 -25.08 18.32 0.44
CA GLN A 631 -25.87 17.21 -0.13
C GLN A 631 -26.34 16.25 0.96
N ALA A 632 -25.51 15.91 1.94
CA ALA A 632 -25.91 15.05 3.05
C ALA A 632 -27.04 15.69 3.89
N SER A 633 -26.94 16.98 4.19
CA SER A 633 -27.99 17.76 4.87
C SER A 633 -29.31 17.77 4.09
N GLU A 634 -29.25 17.99 2.77
CA GLU A 634 -30.42 17.97 1.89
C GLU A 634 -31.04 16.56 1.74
N ILE A 635 -30.22 15.50 1.73
CA ILE A 635 -30.67 14.09 1.67
C ILE A 635 -31.34 13.63 2.97
N LEU A 636 -30.85 14.09 4.12
CA LEU A 636 -31.31 13.69 5.45
C LEU A 636 -32.41 14.62 6.00
N GLY A 637 -32.56 15.83 5.46
CA GLY A 637 -33.47 16.85 6.00
C GLY A 637 -33.00 17.44 7.33
N THR A 638 -31.68 17.44 7.58
CA THR A 638 -31.04 17.87 8.83
C THR A 638 -30.07 19.02 8.58
N GLU A 639 -29.62 19.71 9.63
CA GLU A 639 -28.60 20.78 9.55
C GLU A 639 -28.94 21.92 8.57
N THR A 640 -30.22 22.12 8.26
CA THR A 640 -30.72 23.04 7.22
C THR A 640 -30.25 24.48 7.40
N ASP A 641 -30.10 24.92 8.65
CA ASP A 641 -29.69 26.28 9.00
C ASP A 641 -28.20 26.56 8.68
N SER A 642 -27.38 25.51 8.55
CA SER A 642 -25.98 25.61 8.14
C SER A 642 -25.84 25.78 6.61
N VAL A 643 -26.76 25.21 5.82
CA VAL A 643 -26.65 25.12 4.36
C VAL A 643 -26.47 26.49 3.67
N PRO A 644 -27.21 27.57 4.03
CA PRO A 644 -26.98 28.90 3.46
C PRO A 644 -25.55 29.43 3.70
N LYS A 645 -24.97 29.15 4.87
CA LYS A 645 -23.61 29.57 5.24
C LYS A 645 -22.57 28.80 4.44
N LEU A 646 -22.72 27.48 4.31
CA LEU A 646 -21.84 26.64 3.49
C LEU A 646 -21.88 27.06 2.01
N LYS A 647 -23.06 27.37 1.48
CA LYS A 647 -23.24 27.91 0.11
C LYS A 647 -22.59 29.30 -0.04
N ALA A 648 -22.66 30.16 0.98
CA ALA A 648 -21.99 31.46 0.98
C ALA A 648 -20.45 31.35 1.06
N MET A 649 -19.91 30.33 1.74
CA MET A 649 -18.47 30.03 1.73
C MET A 649 -18.02 29.54 0.34
N LEU A 650 -18.76 28.60 -0.27
CA LEU A 650 -18.49 28.10 -1.63
C LEU A 650 -18.48 29.22 -2.69
N ALA A 651 -19.37 30.20 -2.57
CA ALA A 651 -19.47 31.35 -3.47
C ALA A 651 -18.26 32.31 -3.41
N LYS A 652 -17.41 32.19 -2.38
CA LYS A 652 -16.17 32.98 -2.21
C LYS A 652 -14.91 32.16 -2.47
N MET A 653 -15.02 30.93 -2.98
CA MET A 653 -13.84 30.13 -3.28
C MET A 653 -13.07 30.74 -4.47
N PRO A 654 -11.74 30.86 -4.39
CA PRO A 654 -10.95 31.36 -5.51
C PRO A 654 -11.11 30.46 -6.74
N PRO A 655 -11.10 31.02 -7.96
CA PRO A 655 -11.28 30.25 -9.17
C PRO A 655 -10.06 29.36 -9.46
N TYR A 656 -10.30 28.22 -10.10
CA TYR A 656 -9.23 27.46 -10.75
C TYR A 656 -8.60 28.30 -11.86
N LEU A 657 -7.27 28.26 -11.94
CA LEU A 657 -6.51 29.00 -12.95
C LEU A 657 -5.89 28.03 -13.97
N ILE A 658 -5.70 28.53 -15.19
CA ILE A 658 -5.21 27.76 -16.33
C ILE A 658 -4.01 28.51 -16.93
N GLU A 659 -2.95 27.79 -17.29
CA GLU A 659 -1.78 28.36 -17.98
C GLU A 659 -2.11 28.78 -19.42
N PRO A 660 -1.32 29.66 -20.06
CA PRO A 660 -1.50 30.05 -21.46
C PRO A 660 -1.53 28.89 -22.47
N ASP A 661 -0.97 27.74 -22.11
CA ASP A 661 -0.98 26.50 -22.90
C ASP A 661 -2.13 25.53 -22.57
N GLY A 662 -3.08 25.96 -21.74
CA GLY A 662 -4.29 25.22 -21.40
C GLY A 662 -4.15 24.24 -20.23
N ALA A 663 -2.98 24.07 -19.62
CA ALA A 663 -2.82 23.22 -18.44
C ALA A 663 -3.46 23.82 -17.18
N LEU A 664 -4.10 22.98 -16.36
CA LEU A 664 -4.57 23.38 -15.02
C LEU A 664 -3.37 23.76 -14.13
N LYS A 665 -3.40 24.93 -13.49
CA LYS A 665 -2.37 25.34 -12.53
C LYS A 665 -2.48 24.54 -11.23
N GLU A 666 -1.34 24.18 -10.67
CA GLU A 666 -1.24 23.64 -9.31
C GLU A 666 -1.38 24.74 -8.25
N TRP A 667 -1.04 25.97 -8.62
CA TRP A 667 -1.20 27.13 -7.77
C TRP A 667 -2.21 28.09 -8.40
N ALA A 668 -3.38 28.22 -7.78
CA ALA A 668 -4.42 29.17 -8.16
C ALA A 668 -4.07 30.60 -7.72
N TRP A 669 -2.89 31.05 -8.16
CA TRP A 669 -2.34 32.38 -7.96
C TRP A 669 -1.58 32.82 -9.23
N SER A 670 -1.88 34.02 -9.73
CA SER A 670 -1.44 34.44 -11.06
C SER A 670 0.07 34.63 -11.21
N SER A 671 0.79 34.94 -10.12
CA SER A 671 2.24 35.19 -10.14
C SER A 671 3.12 33.97 -9.80
N LEU A 672 2.52 32.77 -9.68
CA LEU A 672 3.26 31.53 -9.41
C LEU A 672 3.38 30.71 -10.69
N GLU A 673 4.57 30.18 -10.97
CA GLU A 673 4.85 29.38 -12.18
C GLU A 673 4.87 27.89 -11.87
N GLU A 674 4.33 27.09 -12.79
CA GLU A 674 4.24 25.64 -12.63
C GLU A 674 5.59 24.92 -12.73
N HIS A 675 5.72 23.84 -11.94
CA HIS A 675 6.86 22.94 -11.95
C HIS A 675 6.40 21.52 -12.28
N TYR A 676 6.39 21.17 -13.58
CA TYR A 676 5.80 19.92 -14.08
C TYR A 676 6.60 18.64 -13.79
N SER A 677 7.91 18.70 -13.59
CA SER A 677 8.72 17.51 -13.26
C SER A 677 8.64 17.23 -11.75
N HIS A 678 7.57 16.54 -11.33
CA HIS A 678 7.38 16.13 -9.94
C HIS A 678 6.59 14.83 -9.85
N ARG A 679 6.81 14.10 -8.76
CA ARG A 679 6.19 12.79 -8.51
C ARG A 679 4.71 12.87 -8.13
N HIS A 680 4.27 13.97 -7.53
CA HIS A 680 2.87 14.20 -7.16
C HIS A 680 2.08 14.92 -8.26
N VAL A 681 0.75 14.78 -8.19
CA VAL A 681 -0.22 15.41 -9.11
C VAL A 681 -1.41 15.98 -8.31
N SER A 682 -1.12 16.61 -7.17
CA SER A 682 -2.08 16.99 -6.12
C SER A 682 -3.21 17.91 -6.60
N HIS A 683 -2.93 18.78 -7.56
CA HIS A 683 -3.91 19.62 -8.27
C HIS A 683 -4.89 18.85 -9.17
N LEU A 684 -4.68 17.55 -9.41
CA LEU A 684 -5.62 16.68 -10.10
C LEU A 684 -6.62 16.00 -9.16
N TYR A 685 -6.66 16.37 -7.87
CA TYR A 685 -7.62 15.83 -6.89
C TYR A 685 -9.06 15.85 -7.41
N GLY A 686 -9.46 16.92 -8.10
CA GLY A 686 -10.81 17.07 -8.67
C GLY A 686 -11.15 16.04 -9.75
N ALA A 687 -10.16 15.40 -10.38
CA ALA A 687 -10.36 14.27 -11.29
C ALA A 687 -10.32 12.93 -10.55
N TRP A 688 -9.42 12.77 -9.57
CA TRP A 688 -9.38 11.60 -8.68
C TRP A 688 -8.65 11.92 -7.37
N PRO A 689 -9.16 11.49 -6.19
CA PRO A 689 -10.39 10.73 -5.92
C PRO A 689 -11.66 11.58 -5.87
N GLY A 690 -11.54 12.90 -6.09
CA GLY A 690 -12.67 13.79 -6.31
C GLY A 690 -13.37 13.54 -7.65
N ASP A 691 -14.36 14.37 -7.93
CA ASP A 691 -15.24 14.19 -9.11
C ASP A 691 -15.68 15.53 -9.73
N GLU A 692 -15.04 16.65 -9.36
CA GLU A 692 -15.39 18.00 -9.89
C GLU A 692 -14.85 18.24 -11.31
N PHE A 693 -13.79 17.55 -11.73
CA PHE A 693 -13.19 17.64 -13.07
C PHE A 693 -13.71 16.48 -13.93
N ASP A 694 -14.88 16.68 -14.49
CA ASP A 694 -15.70 15.67 -15.16
C ASP A 694 -15.98 16.11 -16.60
N PRO A 695 -15.68 15.29 -17.63
CA PRO A 695 -15.94 15.60 -19.04
C PRO A 695 -17.33 16.20 -19.31
N ASP A 696 -18.37 15.65 -18.68
CA ASP A 696 -19.75 15.98 -19.05
C ASP A 696 -20.28 17.23 -18.31
N ARG A 697 -19.81 17.50 -17.08
CA ARG A 697 -20.23 18.68 -16.29
C ARG A 697 -19.28 19.87 -16.37
N THR A 698 -17.98 19.63 -16.48
CA THR A 698 -16.93 20.66 -16.40
C THR A 698 -15.85 20.46 -17.49
N PRO A 699 -16.23 20.34 -18.78
CA PRO A 699 -15.33 19.95 -19.87
C PRO A 699 -14.06 20.80 -19.95
N GLN A 700 -14.12 22.12 -19.68
CA GLN A 700 -12.94 22.98 -19.69
C GLN A 700 -11.94 22.64 -18.58
N LEU A 701 -12.43 22.29 -17.38
CA LEU A 701 -11.58 21.88 -16.25
C LEU A 701 -11.03 20.46 -16.47
N ALA A 702 -11.87 19.53 -16.94
CA ALA A 702 -11.43 18.19 -17.31
C ALA A 702 -10.33 18.24 -18.39
N GLN A 703 -10.48 19.10 -19.40
CA GLN A 703 -9.47 19.28 -20.45
C GLN A 703 -8.17 19.87 -19.90
N ALA A 704 -8.26 20.88 -19.03
CA ALA A 704 -7.08 21.49 -18.40
C ALA A 704 -6.33 20.50 -17.47
N ALA A 705 -7.08 19.71 -16.70
CA ALA A 705 -6.54 18.63 -15.87
C ALA A 705 -5.88 17.53 -16.73
N ARG A 706 -6.46 17.18 -17.87
CA ARG A 706 -5.90 16.20 -18.83
C ARG A 706 -4.58 16.68 -19.43
N ILE A 707 -4.50 17.95 -19.84
CA ILE A 707 -3.25 18.56 -20.32
C ILE A 707 -2.18 18.53 -19.21
N ALA A 708 -2.53 18.92 -17.98
CA ALA A 708 -1.61 18.87 -16.84
C ALA A 708 -1.13 17.44 -16.54
N ASN A 709 -2.01 16.43 -16.55
CA ASN A 709 -1.63 15.01 -16.33
C ASN A 709 -0.71 14.48 -17.44
N ARG A 710 -0.98 14.85 -18.71
CA ARG A 710 -0.12 14.52 -19.86
C ARG A 710 1.27 15.15 -19.70
N LYS A 711 1.38 16.44 -19.37
CA LYS A 711 2.66 17.10 -19.06
C LYS A 711 3.40 16.42 -17.92
N ARG A 712 2.73 16.16 -16.78
CA ARG A 712 3.32 15.40 -15.66
C ARG A 712 3.93 14.08 -16.13
N THR A 713 3.29 13.39 -17.06
CA THR A 713 3.81 12.16 -17.67
C THR A 713 4.97 12.41 -18.63
N PHE A 714 4.75 13.14 -19.73
CA PHE A 714 5.70 13.26 -20.84
C PHE A 714 6.87 14.22 -20.56
N ASP A 715 6.68 15.28 -19.78
CA ASP A 715 7.75 16.23 -19.43
C ASP A 715 8.71 15.58 -18.42
N THR A 716 8.18 14.82 -17.45
CA THR A 716 9.02 13.97 -16.57
C THR A 716 9.76 12.92 -17.41
N MET A 717 9.10 12.23 -18.34
CA MET A 717 9.76 11.21 -19.17
C MET A 717 10.82 11.75 -20.13
N SER A 718 10.67 12.98 -20.62
CA SER A 718 11.63 13.61 -21.54
C SER A 718 12.81 14.28 -20.84
N THR A 719 12.66 14.61 -19.55
CA THR A 719 13.73 15.14 -18.69
C THR A 719 14.41 14.07 -17.84
N ALA A 720 13.79 12.90 -17.67
CA ALA A 720 14.33 11.79 -16.89
C ALA A 720 15.70 11.32 -17.40
N VAL A 721 16.71 11.38 -16.53
CA VAL A 721 18.00 10.75 -16.79
C VAL A 721 17.84 9.23 -16.68
N ALA A 722 18.59 8.47 -17.48
CA ALA A 722 18.57 7.00 -17.42
C ALA A 722 18.94 6.50 -16.01
N GLY A 723 17.95 6.06 -15.23
CA GLY A 723 18.08 5.65 -13.84
C GLY A 723 17.23 6.44 -12.84
N GLU A 724 16.58 7.54 -13.26
CA GLU A 724 15.56 8.22 -12.44
C GLU A 724 14.25 7.43 -12.46
N THR A 725 13.72 7.13 -11.27
CA THR A 725 12.51 6.33 -11.10
C THR A 725 11.38 7.17 -10.50
N LEU A 726 10.19 7.04 -11.08
CA LEU A 726 8.98 7.67 -10.55
C LEU A 726 8.28 6.69 -9.61
N ALA A 727 8.17 7.06 -8.34
CA ALA A 727 7.49 6.29 -7.31
C ALA A 727 6.09 5.79 -7.74
N ALA A 728 5.78 4.56 -7.37
CA ALA A 728 4.58 3.83 -7.78
C ALA A 728 3.26 4.56 -7.48
N TYR A 729 3.17 5.27 -6.34
CA TYR A 729 2.00 6.09 -6.01
C TYR A 729 1.77 7.24 -7.02
N GLY A 730 2.83 7.86 -7.53
CA GLY A 730 2.75 8.90 -8.56
C GLY A 730 2.18 8.34 -9.86
N ARG A 731 2.59 7.13 -10.23
CA ARG A 731 2.06 6.38 -11.38
C ARG A 731 0.58 6.05 -11.19
N CYS A 732 0.20 5.57 -10.00
CA CYS A 732 -1.18 5.22 -9.69
C CYS A 732 -2.10 6.44 -9.75
N HIS A 733 -1.73 7.57 -9.13
CA HIS A 733 -2.52 8.80 -9.20
C HIS A 733 -2.70 9.29 -10.65
N ARG A 734 -1.64 9.27 -11.47
CA ARG A 734 -1.70 9.66 -12.89
C ARG A 734 -2.63 8.74 -13.69
N ALA A 735 -2.57 7.44 -13.46
CA ALA A 735 -3.45 6.45 -14.09
C ALA A 735 -4.91 6.63 -13.68
N LEU A 736 -5.20 6.81 -12.39
CA LEU A 736 -6.56 6.98 -11.86
C LEU A 736 -7.20 8.29 -12.33
N ALA A 737 -6.45 9.41 -12.30
CA ALA A 737 -6.88 10.66 -12.92
C ALA A 737 -7.06 10.49 -14.44
N GLY A 738 -6.19 9.73 -15.12
CA GLY A 738 -6.33 9.38 -16.53
C GLY A 738 -7.62 8.64 -16.83
N ALA A 739 -7.98 7.64 -16.02
CA ALA A 739 -9.22 6.88 -16.17
C ALA A 739 -10.47 7.75 -16.02
N ARG A 740 -10.47 8.64 -15.00
CA ARG A 740 -11.54 9.62 -14.76
C ARG A 740 -11.68 10.64 -15.89
N LEU A 741 -10.56 11.07 -16.48
CA LEU A 741 -10.48 12.00 -17.62
C LEU A 741 -10.60 11.34 -19.00
N LYS A 742 -10.90 10.03 -19.05
CA LYS A 742 -11.11 9.22 -20.27
C LYS A 742 -9.87 9.10 -21.16
N ASP A 743 -8.69 9.24 -20.55
CA ASP A 743 -7.40 9.25 -21.20
C ASP A 743 -6.73 7.87 -21.11
N ASN A 744 -7.23 6.94 -21.93
CA ASN A 744 -6.73 5.55 -21.97
C ASN A 744 -5.23 5.45 -22.31
N ILE A 745 -4.65 6.44 -22.97
CA ILE A 745 -3.21 6.52 -23.24
C ILE A 745 -2.42 6.68 -21.94
N ILE A 746 -2.89 7.53 -21.02
CA ILE A 746 -2.24 7.70 -19.70
C ILE A 746 -2.45 6.47 -18.82
N VAL A 747 -3.62 5.82 -18.90
CA VAL A 747 -3.88 4.54 -18.21
C VAL A 747 -2.90 3.47 -18.68
N ASP A 748 -2.79 3.23 -20.00
CA ASP A 748 -1.92 2.19 -20.59
C ASP A 748 -0.44 2.43 -20.25
N ILE A 749 0.07 3.66 -20.44
CA ILE A 749 1.46 4.01 -20.15
C ILE A 749 1.80 3.78 -18.67
N GLN A 750 0.98 4.27 -17.74
CA GLN A 750 1.29 4.17 -16.31
C GLN A 750 1.13 2.74 -15.78
N LEU A 751 0.11 2.00 -16.22
CA LEU A 751 -0.11 0.62 -15.82
C LEU A 751 0.99 -0.30 -16.37
N ARG A 752 1.40 -0.15 -17.64
CA ARG A 752 2.54 -0.89 -18.19
C ARG A 752 3.82 -0.63 -17.44
N GLN A 753 4.12 0.65 -17.16
CA GLN A 753 5.36 0.99 -16.45
C GLN A 753 5.39 0.40 -15.03
N LEU A 754 4.25 0.27 -14.34
CA LEU A 754 4.17 -0.45 -13.06
C LEU A 754 4.51 -1.95 -13.21
N ILE A 755 3.93 -2.63 -14.21
CA ILE A 755 4.11 -4.08 -14.39
C ILE A 755 5.49 -4.42 -14.97
N GLU A 756 5.93 -3.71 -16.00
CA GLU A 756 7.11 -4.05 -16.80
C GLU A 756 8.42 -3.64 -16.11
N GLN A 757 8.46 -2.48 -15.43
CA GLN A 757 9.70 -1.91 -14.90
C GLN A 757 10.12 -2.44 -13.52
N GLY A 758 9.43 -3.45 -12.98
CA GLY A 758 9.87 -4.16 -11.78
C GLY A 758 9.39 -3.60 -10.44
N TYR A 759 8.33 -2.77 -10.43
CA TYR A 759 7.62 -2.41 -9.19
C TYR A 759 6.91 -3.64 -8.58
N ILE A 760 6.54 -4.62 -9.40
CA ILE A 760 5.96 -5.90 -8.99
C ILE A 760 7.07 -6.96 -8.84
N SER A 761 7.06 -7.72 -7.74
CA SER A 761 8.01 -8.81 -7.48
C SER A 761 7.55 -10.17 -8.00
N THR A 762 8.41 -11.18 -7.90
CA THR A 762 8.10 -12.60 -8.15
C THR A 762 7.13 -13.22 -7.14
N ALA A 763 6.86 -12.53 -6.02
CA ALA A 763 5.78 -12.84 -5.08
C ALA A 763 4.54 -11.93 -5.27
N LEU A 764 4.46 -11.24 -6.41
CA LEU A 764 3.42 -10.28 -6.80
C LEU A 764 3.22 -9.12 -5.78
N ARG A 765 4.24 -8.84 -4.95
CA ARG A 765 4.25 -7.69 -4.03
C ARG A 765 4.69 -6.43 -4.76
N CYS A 766 3.98 -5.34 -4.53
CA CYS A 766 4.32 -4.02 -5.05
C CYS A 766 5.39 -3.33 -4.19
N SER A 767 6.26 -2.58 -4.85
CA SER A 767 7.39 -1.81 -4.31
C SER A 767 7.21 -0.33 -4.66
N ARG A 768 7.72 0.59 -3.84
CA ARG A 768 7.64 2.03 -4.13
C ARG A 768 8.40 2.38 -5.41
N GLU A 769 9.64 1.92 -5.51
CA GLU A 769 10.53 2.16 -6.65
C GLU A 769 10.79 0.83 -7.38
N PRO A 770 11.23 0.85 -8.64
CA PRO A 770 11.68 -0.34 -9.36
C PRO A 770 12.64 -1.19 -8.54
N TYR A 771 12.30 -2.47 -8.38
CA TYR A 771 13.06 -3.48 -7.65
C TYR A 771 13.25 -3.26 -6.14
N GLY A 772 12.75 -2.16 -5.57
CA GLY A 772 12.99 -1.76 -4.19
C GLY A 772 12.16 -2.48 -3.13
N ILE A 773 12.19 -1.92 -1.91
CA ILE A 773 11.42 -2.37 -0.74
C ILE A 773 9.90 -2.35 -1.00
N PRO A 774 9.13 -3.36 -0.52
CA PRO A 774 7.67 -3.39 -0.64
C PRO A 774 7.00 -2.18 0.03
N ILE A 775 6.24 -1.41 -0.76
CA ILE A 775 5.35 -0.35 -0.30
C ILE A 775 4.05 -0.50 -1.07
N PRO A 776 2.89 -0.59 -0.41
CA PRO A 776 1.70 -1.17 -1.01
C PRO A 776 0.77 -0.16 -1.69
N ASP A 777 1.21 1.07 -1.96
CA ASP A 777 0.38 2.07 -2.66
C ASP A 777 -0.14 1.52 -4.00
N ALA A 778 0.72 0.87 -4.79
CA ALA A 778 0.30 0.20 -6.02
C ALA A 778 -0.39 -1.15 -5.79
N GLN A 779 -0.28 -1.75 -4.60
CA GLN A 779 -0.97 -3.00 -4.27
C GLN A 779 -2.50 -2.78 -4.17
N GLY A 780 -2.92 -1.65 -3.61
CA GLY A 780 -4.32 -1.19 -3.66
C GLY A 780 -4.65 -0.38 -4.92
N GLY A 781 -3.68 0.36 -5.46
CA GLY A 781 -3.83 1.21 -6.64
C GLY A 781 -4.07 0.46 -7.95
N ILE A 782 -3.38 -0.66 -8.22
CA ILE A 782 -3.54 -1.42 -9.47
C ILE A 782 -4.97 -1.97 -9.62
N PRO A 783 -5.59 -2.63 -8.61
CA PRO A 783 -7.00 -3.00 -8.67
C PRO A 783 -7.92 -1.81 -8.95
N ALA A 784 -7.68 -0.65 -8.33
CA ALA A 784 -8.48 0.54 -8.55
C ALA A 784 -8.38 1.07 -9.99
N ILE A 785 -7.18 1.07 -10.59
CA ILE A 785 -6.97 1.45 -12.00
C ILE A 785 -7.76 0.52 -12.91
N ILE A 786 -7.68 -0.79 -12.67
CA ILE A 786 -8.38 -1.80 -13.48
C ILE A 786 -9.90 -1.64 -13.37
N MET A 787 -10.45 -1.32 -12.19
CA MET A 787 -11.89 -1.09 -12.04
C MET A 787 -12.33 0.22 -12.67
N GLU A 788 -11.64 1.34 -12.41
CA GLU A 788 -12.00 2.66 -12.93
C GLU A 788 -11.81 2.80 -14.45
N MET A 789 -10.91 2.02 -15.08
CA MET A 789 -10.78 2.00 -16.56
C MET A 789 -11.88 1.19 -17.27
N ILE A 790 -12.55 0.27 -16.55
CA ILE A 790 -13.62 -0.60 -17.08
C ILE A 790 -15.01 -0.04 -16.69
N VAL A 791 -15.18 0.51 -15.49
CA VAL A 791 -16.43 1.13 -15.02
C VAL A 791 -16.15 2.38 -14.19
N TYR A 792 -16.60 3.53 -14.70
CA TYR A 792 -16.73 4.77 -13.94
C TYR A 792 -18.18 4.92 -13.45
N SER A 793 -18.39 5.53 -12.29
CA SER A 793 -19.74 5.83 -11.79
C SER A 793 -19.75 7.01 -10.81
N ARG A 794 -20.87 7.73 -10.82
CA ARG A 794 -21.23 8.85 -9.94
C ARG A 794 -22.77 8.91 -9.83
N PRO A 795 -23.39 9.65 -8.89
CA PRO A 795 -24.84 9.64 -8.72
C PRO A 795 -25.60 9.91 -10.03
N GLY A 796 -26.49 8.98 -10.41
CA GLY A 796 -27.26 9.02 -11.65
C GLY A 796 -26.52 8.60 -12.94
N VAL A 797 -25.24 8.22 -12.89
CA VAL A 797 -24.45 7.84 -14.08
C VAL A 797 -23.61 6.58 -13.86
N ILE A 798 -23.72 5.60 -14.76
CA ILE A 798 -22.77 4.50 -14.93
C ILE A 798 -22.14 4.65 -16.32
N GLU A 799 -20.82 4.55 -16.41
CA GLU A 799 -20.09 4.62 -17.67
C GLU A 799 -19.21 3.38 -17.84
N VAL A 800 -19.33 2.73 -19.00
CA VAL A 800 -18.61 1.49 -19.32
C VAL A 800 -17.47 1.73 -20.31
N LEU A 801 -16.36 1.03 -20.05
CA LEU A 801 -15.09 1.11 -20.77
C LEU A 801 -14.55 2.55 -20.95
N PRO A 802 -14.63 3.42 -19.91
CA PRO A 802 -14.31 4.86 -20.01
C PRO A 802 -12.88 5.16 -20.49
N ALA A 803 -11.93 4.27 -20.18
CA ALA A 803 -10.51 4.49 -20.46
C ALA A 803 -9.76 3.18 -20.74
N LEU A 804 -10.44 2.20 -21.36
CA LEU A 804 -9.87 0.88 -21.62
C LEU A 804 -8.64 0.98 -22.56
N PRO A 805 -7.47 0.42 -22.17
CA PRO A 805 -6.31 0.29 -23.05
C PRO A 805 -6.65 -0.46 -24.34
N ALA A 806 -6.25 0.07 -25.49
CA ALA A 806 -6.66 -0.43 -26.81
C ALA A 806 -6.23 -1.89 -27.11
N SER A 807 -5.31 -2.46 -26.32
CA SER A 807 -4.86 -3.86 -26.41
C SER A 807 -5.80 -4.85 -25.71
N LEU A 808 -6.61 -4.42 -24.74
CA LEU A 808 -7.55 -5.29 -24.00
C LEU A 808 -8.83 -5.54 -24.78
N LYS A 809 -8.73 -6.34 -25.84
CA LYS A 809 -9.83 -6.54 -26.80
C LYS A 809 -11.07 -7.22 -26.24
N LYS A 810 -10.93 -8.14 -25.29
CA LYS A 810 -12.06 -8.88 -24.69
C LYS A 810 -11.82 -9.07 -23.19
N GLY A 811 -12.89 -9.26 -22.44
CA GLY A 811 -12.80 -9.60 -21.02
C GLY A 811 -14.14 -9.46 -20.29
N SER A 812 -14.10 -9.68 -18.98
CA SER A 812 -15.25 -9.42 -18.10
C SER A 812 -14.83 -8.93 -16.71
N ILE A 813 -15.76 -8.26 -16.03
CA ILE A 813 -15.70 -7.96 -14.60
C ILE A 813 -17.05 -8.29 -13.95
N ASN A 814 -17.03 -8.92 -12.78
CA ASN A 814 -18.24 -9.33 -12.05
C ASN A 814 -18.33 -8.67 -10.67
N GLY A 815 -19.57 -8.49 -10.19
CA GLY A 815 -19.91 -8.09 -8.82
C GLY A 815 -19.52 -6.67 -8.36
N LEU A 816 -18.99 -5.82 -9.24
CA LEU A 816 -18.48 -4.48 -8.93
C LEU A 816 -19.58 -3.54 -8.38
N LEU A 817 -19.30 -2.78 -7.33
CA LEU A 817 -20.22 -1.78 -6.79
C LEU A 817 -20.07 -0.42 -7.51
N THR A 818 -21.18 0.29 -7.74
CA THR A 818 -21.19 1.61 -8.40
C THR A 818 -21.68 2.71 -7.46
N ARG A 819 -21.18 3.93 -7.66
CA ARG A 819 -21.57 5.15 -6.91
C ARG A 819 -22.96 5.68 -7.31
N THR A 820 -23.84 4.76 -7.69
CA THR A 820 -25.24 4.93 -8.08
C THR A 820 -26.16 4.05 -7.25
N PHE A 821 -25.72 3.50 -6.11
CA PHE A 821 -26.51 2.52 -5.34
C PHE A 821 -26.87 1.27 -6.15
N ALA A 822 -25.95 0.79 -7.00
CA ALA A 822 -26.15 -0.39 -7.83
C ALA A 822 -24.90 -1.30 -7.86
N ARG A 823 -25.08 -2.52 -8.37
CA ARG A 823 -24.02 -3.50 -8.59
C ARG A 823 -24.03 -3.91 -10.06
N ILE A 824 -22.84 -3.89 -10.68
CA ILE A 824 -22.55 -4.62 -11.91
C ILE A 824 -22.44 -6.10 -11.53
N ASN A 825 -23.49 -6.90 -11.73
CA ASN A 825 -23.40 -8.35 -11.46
C ASN A 825 -22.42 -9.01 -12.44
N ASN A 826 -22.51 -8.63 -13.71
CA ASN A 826 -21.59 -8.99 -14.78
C ASN A 826 -21.48 -7.81 -15.76
N LEU A 827 -20.29 -7.57 -16.28
CA LEU A 827 -20.03 -6.80 -17.49
C LEU A 827 -19.03 -7.58 -18.31
N THR A 828 -19.38 -7.88 -19.56
CA THR A 828 -18.53 -8.58 -20.52
C THR A 828 -18.38 -7.70 -21.77
N TRP A 829 -17.19 -7.63 -22.38
CA TRP A 829 -16.98 -6.85 -23.59
C TRP A 829 -16.20 -7.59 -24.66
N ASP A 830 -16.46 -7.21 -25.91
CA ASP A 830 -15.71 -7.62 -27.09
C ASP A 830 -15.52 -6.43 -28.03
N MET A 831 -14.32 -5.86 -28.08
CA MET A 831 -13.99 -4.71 -28.94
C MET A 831 -13.76 -5.10 -30.41
N GLN A 832 -13.80 -6.39 -30.78
CA GLN A 832 -13.77 -6.83 -32.18
C GLN A 832 -15.19 -6.86 -32.75
N GLU A 833 -16.11 -7.52 -32.03
CA GLU A 833 -17.54 -7.51 -32.36
C GLU A 833 -18.20 -6.16 -32.02
N ARG A 834 -17.53 -5.35 -31.18
CA ARG A 834 -17.98 -4.06 -30.64
C ARG A 834 -19.24 -4.22 -29.81
N THR A 835 -19.21 -5.13 -28.85
CA THR A 835 -20.35 -5.42 -27.96
C THR A 835 -19.99 -5.25 -26.48
N VAL A 836 -20.99 -4.87 -25.68
CA VAL A 836 -20.93 -4.89 -24.21
C VAL A 836 -22.22 -5.48 -23.66
N ASP A 837 -22.10 -6.59 -22.93
CA ASP A 837 -23.18 -7.21 -22.17
C ASP A 837 -23.06 -6.81 -20.70
N ILE A 838 -24.17 -6.40 -20.09
CA ILE A 838 -24.23 -5.92 -18.70
C ILE A 838 -25.42 -6.55 -17.99
N ILE A 839 -25.21 -6.96 -16.74
CA ILE A 839 -26.27 -7.30 -15.79
C ILE A 839 -26.15 -6.35 -14.60
N LEU A 840 -27.17 -5.52 -14.38
CA LEU A 840 -27.22 -4.51 -13.30
C LEU A 840 -28.29 -4.89 -12.27
N THR A 841 -27.98 -4.80 -10.98
CA THR A 841 -28.99 -4.81 -9.90
C THR A 841 -28.90 -3.52 -9.11
N SER A 842 -30.02 -2.81 -8.96
CA SER A 842 -30.09 -1.55 -8.21
C SER A 842 -30.65 -1.77 -6.81
N LEU A 843 -30.08 -1.12 -5.78
CA LEU A 843 -30.55 -1.21 -4.39
C LEU A 843 -31.83 -0.41 -4.12
N LYS A 844 -32.29 0.37 -5.09
CA LYS A 844 -33.51 1.19 -5.03
C LYS A 844 -34.09 1.38 -6.43
N LYS A 845 -35.38 1.72 -6.54
CA LYS A 845 -35.92 2.18 -7.82
C LYS A 845 -35.32 3.54 -8.19
N GLN A 846 -34.74 3.67 -9.38
CA GLN A 846 -34.13 4.92 -9.85
C GLN A 846 -33.90 4.96 -11.36
N ASP A 847 -33.72 6.18 -11.87
CA ASP A 847 -33.31 6.43 -13.25
C ASP A 847 -31.81 6.72 -13.28
N ILE A 848 -31.10 6.17 -14.28
CA ILE A 848 -29.69 6.47 -14.54
C ILE A 848 -29.42 6.74 -16.02
N TRP A 849 -28.32 7.42 -16.30
CA TRP A 849 -27.68 7.41 -17.60
C TRP A 849 -26.63 6.29 -17.65
N LEU A 850 -26.69 5.47 -18.69
CA LEU A 850 -25.64 4.54 -19.07
C LEU A 850 -24.87 5.12 -20.25
N ILE A 851 -23.57 5.33 -20.06
CA ILE A 851 -22.66 5.93 -21.04
C ILE A 851 -21.68 4.88 -21.57
N ALA A 852 -21.49 4.83 -22.89
CA ALA A 852 -20.42 4.14 -23.57
C ALA A 852 -19.81 5.07 -24.64
N ARG A 853 -18.65 5.67 -24.34
CA ARG A 853 -18.04 6.74 -25.18
C ARG A 853 -17.52 6.31 -26.55
N HIS A 854 -17.65 5.02 -26.88
CA HIS A 854 -17.45 4.52 -28.25
C HIS A 854 -18.64 4.87 -29.18
N GLY A 855 -19.74 5.40 -28.61
CA GLY A 855 -21.04 5.53 -29.26
C GLY A 855 -21.85 4.25 -29.09
N ILE A 856 -23.18 4.36 -29.03
CA ILE A 856 -24.13 3.25 -28.95
C ILE A 856 -24.89 3.20 -30.28
N GLU A 857 -24.65 2.18 -31.09
CA GLU A 857 -25.28 1.97 -32.40
C GLU A 857 -26.65 1.29 -32.28
N ASP A 858 -26.78 0.34 -31.35
CA ASP A 858 -28.04 -0.30 -30.96
C ASP A 858 -28.01 -0.74 -29.48
N ILE A 859 -29.18 -0.99 -28.90
CA ILE A 859 -29.35 -1.44 -27.51
C ILE A 859 -30.52 -2.41 -27.38
N SER A 860 -30.27 -3.54 -26.71
CA SER A 860 -31.30 -4.50 -26.31
C SER A 860 -31.37 -4.60 -24.79
N ALA A 861 -32.54 -4.27 -24.23
CA ALA A 861 -32.86 -4.31 -22.81
C ALA A 861 -34.38 -4.54 -22.63
N PRO A 862 -34.88 -4.92 -21.43
CA PRO A 862 -36.31 -4.98 -21.16
C PRO A 862 -37.01 -3.66 -21.51
N SER A 863 -38.21 -3.74 -22.09
CA SER A 863 -38.98 -2.60 -22.59
C SER A 863 -39.28 -1.53 -21.54
N GLU A 864 -39.48 -1.98 -20.31
CA GLU A 864 -39.75 -1.21 -19.11
C GLU A 864 -38.49 -0.58 -18.49
N ALA A 865 -37.30 -1.06 -18.89
CA ALA A 865 -36.01 -0.57 -18.42
C ALA A 865 -35.40 0.48 -19.37
N LEU A 866 -35.65 0.42 -20.68
CA LEU A 866 -35.11 1.41 -21.64
C LEU A 866 -36.05 2.61 -21.78
N SER A 867 -35.63 3.78 -21.30
CA SER A 867 -36.45 5.00 -21.31
C SER A 867 -36.15 5.96 -22.47
N SER A 868 -34.88 6.04 -22.90
CA SER A 868 -34.45 6.91 -23.99
C SER A 868 -33.15 6.40 -24.61
N PHE A 869 -33.10 6.35 -25.94
CA PHE A 869 -31.93 6.01 -26.74
C PHE A 869 -31.95 6.80 -28.04
N ARG A 870 -30.77 7.22 -28.50
CA ARG A 870 -30.55 7.75 -29.85
C ARG A 870 -29.32 7.06 -30.45
N ARG A 871 -29.48 6.48 -31.64
CA ARG A 871 -28.37 5.83 -32.34
C ARG A 871 -27.21 6.80 -32.59
N GLY A 872 -26.00 6.35 -32.29
CA GLY A 872 -24.75 7.10 -32.44
C GLY A 872 -24.41 8.03 -31.27
N ASN A 873 -25.34 8.25 -30.32
CA ASN A 873 -25.03 8.93 -29.07
C ASN A 873 -24.14 8.05 -28.18
N ALA A 874 -23.36 8.66 -27.29
CA ALA A 874 -22.61 7.95 -26.25
C ALA A 874 -23.49 7.50 -25.06
N ASP A 875 -24.75 7.90 -25.01
CA ASP A 875 -25.62 7.80 -23.83
C ASP A 875 -27.02 7.21 -24.10
N CYS A 876 -27.54 6.49 -23.12
CA CYS A 876 -28.95 6.08 -23.04
C CYS A 876 -29.44 6.20 -21.59
N ALA A 877 -30.75 6.37 -21.39
CA ALA A 877 -31.35 6.48 -20.06
C ALA A 877 -32.13 5.21 -19.69
N LEU A 878 -31.90 4.72 -18.48
CA LEU A 878 -32.46 3.46 -17.98
C LEU A 878 -33.28 3.68 -16.71
N HIS A 879 -34.45 3.03 -16.66
CA HIS A 879 -35.25 2.84 -15.45
C HIS A 879 -34.79 1.53 -14.77
N LEU A 880 -34.15 1.63 -13.61
CA LEU A 880 -33.74 0.47 -12.84
C LEU A 880 -34.77 0.14 -11.74
N PRO A 881 -35.37 -1.08 -11.75
CA PRO A 881 -36.18 -1.58 -10.66
C PRO A 881 -35.33 -1.84 -9.40
N GLU A 882 -36.00 -1.94 -8.26
CA GLU A 882 -35.35 -2.22 -6.98
C GLU A 882 -35.11 -3.72 -6.79
N ASN A 883 -33.86 -4.09 -6.51
CA ASN A 883 -33.39 -5.45 -6.23
C ASN A 883 -33.66 -6.50 -7.32
N GLU A 884 -33.99 -6.07 -8.54
CA GLU A 884 -34.20 -6.92 -9.71
C GLU A 884 -33.06 -6.74 -10.75
N PRO A 885 -32.56 -7.83 -11.37
CA PRO A 885 -31.47 -7.75 -12.33
C PRO A 885 -31.94 -7.35 -13.74
N VAL A 886 -31.48 -6.21 -14.24
CA VAL A 886 -31.68 -5.76 -15.63
C VAL A 886 -30.54 -6.24 -16.51
N LYS A 887 -30.86 -6.90 -17.62
CA LYS A 887 -29.89 -7.30 -18.66
C LYS A 887 -29.88 -6.28 -19.79
N ILE A 888 -28.70 -5.89 -20.24
CA ILE A 888 -28.48 -4.88 -21.28
C ILE A 888 -27.41 -5.40 -22.22
N HIS A 889 -27.66 -5.33 -23.52
CA HIS A 889 -26.68 -5.55 -24.58
C HIS A 889 -26.52 -4.26 -25.38
N LEU A 890 -25.28 -3.81 -25.58
CA LEU A 890 -24.94 -2.63 -26.37
C LEU A 890 -24.16 -3.06 -27.62
N GLU A 891 -24.56 -2.58 -28.80
CA GLU A 891 -23.67 -2.49 -29.95
C GLU A 891 -22.95 -1.14 -29.93
N LEU A 892 -21.61 -1.15 -30.00
CA LEU A 892 -20.78 0.04 -29.93
C LEU A 892 -20.42 0.60 -31.31
N GLY A 893 -20.28 1.92 -31.35
CA GLY A 893 -19.70 2.66 -32.47
C GLY A 893 -18.17 2.55 -32.53
N ASN A 894 -17.57 3.46 -33.29
CA ASN A 894 -16.12 3.56 -33.49
C ASN A 894 -15.55 4.89 -32.95
N GLN A 895 -16.28 5.59 -32.08
CA GLN A 895 -15.82 6.85 -31.50
C GLN A 895 -14.66 6.58 -30.53
N ASN A 896 -13.76 7.55 -30.42
CA ASN A 896 -12.65 7.48 -29.49
C ASN A 896 -13.11 8.00 -28.11
N PRO A 897 -12.99 7.24 -27.01
CA PRO A 897 -13.44 7.68 -25.68
C PRO A 897 -12.84 9.00 -25.18
N SER A 898 -11.70 9.45 -25.73
CA SER A 898 -11.07 10.72 -25.39
C SER A 898 -11.58 11.94 -26.17
N ASP A 899 -12.49 11.74 -27.14
CA ASP A 899 -13.03 12.78 -28.03
C ASP A 899 -14.45 13.15 -27.57
N TRP A 900 -14.57 13.50 -26.29
CA TRP A 900 -15.80 13.90 -25.58
C TRP A 900 -16.09 15.41 -25.69
#